data_AF-A0AAF0F384-F1
#
_entry.id   AF-A0AAF0F384-F1
#
_cell.length_a   1.000
_cell.length_b   1.000
_cell.length_c   1.000
_cell.angle_alpha   90.00
_cell.angle_beta   90.00
_cell.angle_gamma   90.00
#
_symmetry.space_group_name_H-M   'P 1'
#
loop_
_entity.id
_entity.type
_entity.pdbx_description
1 polymer ?
#
loop_
_entity_poly.entity_id
_entity_poly.type
_entity_poly.pdbx_seq_one_letter_code
_entity_poly.pdbx_strand_id
1 'polypeptide(L)'
;MGSQAAPLVQTPIQLAVHSRTEDVSGLCSTRASNTRTSHVALGDVVRIRSSGMAKRKGIVASVEQGVAIVLMDVQTQTPVHTYTLAPSDRACTPPLVVERREGEALRRTTYLGLEHGEDTTVWALTEALDARGHRVPGTDTEKETIGVAGRVQGLFVLRTGELLAVRDQAVVLVGAQEECACARVRYDTQMLDTPAAARIVPEEGVIGALTVVGAQDTLQLAVIAVHAAAPRLRVHTSPVLPRVSVEAVASAAWEPQGTLAVLQRSGELVSAHASLESGGIQVAEARSVTLAPLREGDKTTSEILFLSPSHLLLLALPPGDKGKERATALIWDIDLDTVLAQVEWSLSATPSRGVPSVCATHATDAHVLVLIDAPHRDVVRSSVLALPVSVPDTGLLVHALHTAAQTAPWIGEEAHGGQALGAAYDAFVERIAALGDQERVAQLDALFPQLITDESERLRAAENVKASRKAPKPVLPTPFVQRILDWALPAAKKGEAAVYAPNTLRYLLERGVVSAAMVPSDALVARVRATHDWTTLYLVLRHVPDLAEKDAMAIVKDALLATSDAGAPTVARVLQHVLAPPPFSKPAMRMALRTHIVENKHVLILLDIVRCWLHTQLQAPLDAHRETRQADSVRTVPRTSIRYRTSDVRAPQLDAVVSFGEDLLDTYFPQLLADPTTHLCLAECTRALTHDANTLQTLTRLSAPLDAFALAEKSKGTAKAESKSKRLALHEASLLVPLYSRETLDV
;
A
#
# COMPACT_ATOMS: atom_id res chain seq x y z
N MET A 1 8.88 0.58 -21.66
CA MET A 1 8.70 0.99 -20.26
C MET A 1 9.90 0.48 -19.50
N GLY A 2 10.80 1.37 -19.08
CA GLY A 2 11.99 0.97 -18.30
C GLY A 2 11.55 0.50 -16.92
N SER A 3 12.12 -0.62 -16.46
CA SER A 3 11.95 -1.12 -15.09
C SER A 3 12.43 -0.03 -14.12
N GLN A 4 11.51 0.74 -13.54
CA GLN A 4 11.83 1.68 -12.46
C GLN A 4 12.15 0.87 -11.19
N ALA A 5 13.14 1.34 -10.43
CA ALA A 5 13.59 0.65 -9.23
C ALA A 5 12.51 0.73 -8.15
N ALA A 6 12.24 -0.41 -7.49
CA ALA A 6 11.28 -0.47 -6.40
C ALA A 6 11.75 0.40 -5.21
N PRO A 7 10.82 1.02 -4.46
CA PRO A 7 11.15 1.69 -3.21
C PRO A 7 11.77 0.68 -2.23
N LEU A 8 12.82 1.10 -1.54
CA LEU A 8 13.59 0.24 -0.66
C LEU A 8 14.00 1.00 0.60
N VAL A 9 13.84 0.36 1.74
CA VAL A 9 14.48 0.75 3.00
C VAL A 9 15.22 -0.47 3.54
N GLN A 10 16.49 -0.31 3.90
CA GLN A 10 17.33 -1.41 4.40
C GLN A 10 17.66 -1.23 5.88
N THR A 11 18.17 -2.29 6.50
CA THR A 11 18.63 -2.23 7.90
C THR A 11 19.71 -1.15 8.05
N PRO A 12 19.60 -0.27 9.06
CA PRO A 12 20.56 0.80 9.22
C PRO A 12 21.95 0.30 9.60
N ILE A 13 22.95 1.05 9.16
CA ILE A 13 24.36 0.82 9.47
C ILE A 13 24.76 1.75 10.61
N GLN A 14 25.24 1.18 11.71
CA GLN A 14 25.69 1.97 12.85
C GLN A 14 27.03 2.63 12.55
N LEU A 15 27.06 3.96 12.57
CA LEU A 15 28.25 4.76 12.25
C LEU A 15 29.07 5.10 13.49
N ALA A 16 28.39 5.55 14.55
CA ALA A 16 29.03 5.95 15.79
C ALA A 16 28.11 5.73 17.00
N VAL A 17 28.72 5.53 18.16
CA VAL A 17 28.03 5.51 19.46
C VAL A 17 28.80 6.43 20.40
N HIS A 18 28.07 7.34 21.00
CA HIS A 18 28.56 8.27 22.00
C HIS A 18 27.88 7.95 23.33
N SER A 19 28.59 8.15 24.42
CA SER A 19 28.08 7.88 25.76
C SER A 19 28.53 8.97 26.71
N ARG A 20 27.59 9.56 27.45
CA ARG A 20 27.92 10.64 28.38
C ARG A 20 27.04 10.67 29.62
N THR A 21 27.61 11.14 30.73
CA THR A 21 26.94 11.37 32.01
C THR A 21 26.12 12.67 31.98
N GLU A 22 24.98 12.70 32.66
CA GLU A 22 23.77 13.54 32.45
C GLU A 22 23.91 15.09 32.39
N ASP A 23 25.05 15.71 32.70
CA ASP A 23 25.16 17.16 32.95
C ASP A 23 25.57 18.02 31.72
N VAL A 24 24.82 17.95 30.62
CA VAL A 24 25.19 18.68 29.39
C VAL A 24 24.02 19.41 28.75
N SER A 25 24.26 20.65 28.35
CA SER A 25 23.39 21.46 27.50
C SER A 25 23.03 20.70 26.22
N GLY A 26 21.75 20.42 26.02
CA GLY A 26 21.28 19.73 24.84
C GLY A 26 21.42 20.57 23.56
N LEU A 27 21.82 19.91 22.48
CA LEU A 27 21.95 20.42 21.11
C LEU A 27 20.80 19.93 20.25
N CYS A 28 20.35 20.78 19.32
CA CYS A 28 19.41 20.40 18.27
C CYS A 28 20.18 20.01 17.00
N SER A 29 19.69 19.02 16.24
CA SER A 29 20.17 18.80 14.87
C SER A 29 19.55 19.82 13.91
N THR A 30 20.19 20.07 12.76
CA THR A 30 19.85 21.21 11.87
C THR A 30 18.38 21.25 11.40
N ARG A 31 17.73 20.09 11.27
CA ARG A 31 16.31 19.94 10.87
C ARG A 31 15.41 19.39 11.97
N ALA A 32 15.93 19.19 13.18
CA ALA A 32 15.20 18.54 14.26
C ALA A 32 14.40 19.55 15.10
N SER A 33 13.41 19.03 15.81
CA SER A 33 12.64 19.83 16.75
C SER A 33 13.51 20.38 17.88
N ASN A 34 13.28 21.63 18.29
CA ASN A 34 13.93 22.18 19.49
C ASN A 34 13.39 21.62 20.81
N THR A 35 12.38 20.76 20.75
CA THR A 35 11.91 19.95 21.89
C THR A 35 12.75 18.69 22.10
N ARG A 36 13.59 18.32 21.13
CA ARG A 36 14.46 17.15 21.19
C ARG A 36 15.90 17.61 21.16
N THR A 37 16.61 17.36 22.25
CA THR A 37 17.99 17.79 22.40
C THR A 37 18.88 16.63 22.79
N SER A 38 20.08 16.57 22.20
CA SER A 38 21.07 15.53 22.44
C SER A 38 22.43 16.14 22.76
N HIS A 39 23.35 15.36 23.32
CA HIS A 39 24.75 15.81 23.49
C HIS A 39 25.57 15.65 22.19
N VAL A 40 24.96 15.04 21.17
CA VAL A 40 25.48 14.93 19.81
C VAL A 40 24.50 15.62 18.86
N ALA A 41 24.98 16.39 17.89
CA ALA A 41 24.10 16.96 16.86
C ALA A 41 24.62 16.73 15.46
N LEU A 42 23.68 16.57 14.53
CA LEU A 42 23.95 16.41 13.11
C LEU A 42 23.80 17.76 12.38
N GLY A 43 24.85 18.09 11.66
CA GLY A 43 25.03 19.30 10.88
C GLY A 43 24.76 19.12 9.40
N ASP A 44 24.48 20.23 8.72
CA ASP A 44 24.39 20.27 7.26
C ASP A 44 25.76 20.59 6.63
N VAL A 45 26.06 19.89 5.52
CA VAL A 45 27.19 20.19 4.65
C VAL A 45 26.66 20.72 3.33
N VAL A 46 27.03 21.94 2.97
CA VAL A 46 26.46 22.70 1.86
C VAL A 46 27.55 23.19 0.94
N ARG A 47 27.33 23.11 -0.38
CA ARG A 47 28.21 23.67 -1.40
C ARG A 47 27.51 24.80 -2.14
N ILE A 48 28.09 25.99 -2.07
CA ILE A 48 27.65 27.18 -2.81
C ILE A 48 28.26 27.15 -4.21
N ARG A 49 27.41 27.25 -5.23
CA ARG A 49 27.78 27.30 -6.65
C ARG A 49 27.25 28.57 -7.29
N SER A 50 27.78 28.89 -8.47
CA SER A 50 27.23 29.98 -9.30
C SER A 50 25.75 29.75 -9.65
N SER A 51 25.30 28.50 -9.78
CA SER A 51 23.93 28.14 -10.12
C SER A 51 22.95 28.10 -8.93
N GLY A 52 23.44 28.13 -7.69
CA GLY A 52 22.61 27.93 -6.50
C GLY A 52 23.37 27.29 -5.35
N MET A 53 22.62 26.80 -4.37
CA MET A 53 23.16 26.15 -3.17
C MET A 53 22.68 24.70 -3.14
N ALA A 54 23.60 23.75 -2.95
CA ALA A 54 23.25 22.33 -2.89
C ALA A 54 23.87 21.67 -1.67
N LYS A 55 23.13 20.79 -0.99
CA LYS A 55 23.71 19.93 0.05
C LYS A 55 24.79 19.05 -0.57
N ARG A 56 25.96 18.96 0.08
CA ARG A 56 27.06 18.10 -0.34
C ARG A 56 26.72 16.66 0.05
N LYS A 57 26.35 15.86 -0.95
CA LYS A 57 26.08 14.43 -0.76
C LYS A 57 27.35 13.70 -0.32
N GLY A 58 27.20 12.80 0.65
CA GLY A 58 28.21 11.82 1.05
C GLY A 58 29.11 12.27 2.19
N ILE A 59 29.04 13.54 2.62
CA ILE A 59 29.76 14.02 3.80
C ILE A 59 28.75 14.49 4.84
N VAL A 60 29.01 14.14 6.09
CA VAL A 60 28.20 14.49 7.26
C VAL A 60 29.08 15.21 8.25
N ALA A 61 28.55 16.25 8.88
CA ALA A 61 29.17 16.88 10.02
C ALA A 61 28.41 16.47 11.29
N SER A 62 29.13 15.96 12.29
CA SER A 62 28.59 15.77 13.64
C SER A 62 29.41 16.58 14.64
N VAL A 63 28.77 17.01 15.71
CA VAL A 63 29.46 17.57 16.87
C VAL A 63 29.13 16.73 18.07
N GLU A 64 30.16 16.31 18.79
CA GLU A 64 30.05 15.76 20.14
C GLU A 64 30.51 16.83 21.11
N GLN A 65 29.61 17.23 22.02
CA GLN A 65 29.85 18.34 22.92
C GLN A 65 31.16 18.15 23.71
N GLY A 66 32.03 19.16 23.75
CA GLY A 66 33.29 19.11 24.51
C GLY A 66 34.29 18.04 24.06
N VAL A 67 34.11 17.45 22.88
CA VAL A 67 35.01 16.44 22.31
C VAL A 67 35.53 16.89 20.95
N ALA A 68 34.68 16.90 19.93
CA ALA A 68 35.10 17.23 18.58
C ALA A 68 33.93 17.53 17.63
N ILE A 69 34.24 18.26 16.57
CA ILE A 69 33.46 18.30 15.34
C ILE A 69 34.09 17.28 14.38
N VAL A 70 33.32 16.33 13.89
CA VAL A 70 33.77 15.29 12.96
C VAL A 70 33.06 15.46 11.63
N LEU A 71 33.84 15.63 10.56
CA LEU A 71 33.36 15.49 9.19
C LEU A 71 33.65 14.06 8.75
N MET A 72 32.63 13.31 8.38
CA MET A 72 32.73 11.90 8.02
C MET A 72 32.17 11.66 6.63
N ASP A 73 32.86 10.83 5.84
CA ASP A 73 32.34 10.30 4.60
C ASP A 73 31.41 9.11 4.91
N VAL A 74 30.16 9.20 4.48
CA VAL A 74 29.12 8.20 4.80
C VAL A 74 29.36 6.89 4.06
N GLN A 75 29.97 6.92 2.88
CA GLN A 75 30.20 5.73 2.07
C GLN A 75 31.37 4.92 2.60
N THR A 76 32.47 5.59 2.96
CA THR A 76 33.67 4.92 3.48
C THR A 76 33.65 4.79 5.00
N GLN A 77 32.76 5.51 5.69
CA GLN A 77 32.69 5.61 7.15
C GLN A 77 34.00 6.12 7.76
N THR A 78 34.79 6.87 6.98
CA THR A 78 36.06 7.42 7.44
C THR A 78 35.94 8.90 7.77
N PRO A 79 36.56 9.37 8.86
CA PRO A 79 36.65 10.80 9.14
C PRO A 79 37.45 11.48 8.02
N VAL A 80 36.83 12.46 7.37
CA VAL A 80 37.46 13.38 6.42
C VAL A 80 38.27 14.43 7.16
N HIS A 81 37.72 14.95 8.27
CA HIS A 81 38.39 15.92 9.10
C HIS A 81 37.81 15.94 10.52
N THR A 82 38.62 16.31 11.51
CA THR A 82 38.21 16.40 12.91
C THR A 82 38.77 17.67 13.53
N TYR A 83 37.90 18.50 14.11
CA TYR A 83 38.29 19.64 14.93
C TYR A 83 38.06 19.30 16.40
N THR A 84 39.10 19.37 17.22
CA THR A 84 38.97 19.10 18.66
C THR A 84 38.34 20.29 19.37
N LEU A 85 37.37 20.02 20.23
CA LEU A 85 36.76 21.00 21.12
C LEU A 85 37.36 20.85 22.52
N ALA A 86 37.55 21.96 23.23
CA ALA A 86 37.93 21.90 24.63
C ALA A 86 36.74 21.37 25.45
N PRO A 87 36.97 20.68 26.59
CA PRO A 87 35.89 20.24 27.46
C PRO A 87 35.01 21.39 28.00
N SER A 88 35.56 22.61 28.03
CA SER A 88 34.86 23.85 28.40
C SER A 88 34.00 24.43 27.28
N ASP A 89 34.23 24.02 26.02
CA ASP A 89 33.49 24.55 24.88
C ASP A 89 32.08 23.95 24.87
N ARG A 90 31.09 24.80 25.10
CA ARG A 90 29.68 24.43 25.06
C ARG A 90 29.09 24.85 23.73
N ALA A 91 28.99 23.92 22.78
CA ALA A 91 28.24 24.22 21.56
C ALA A 91 26.75 24.40 21.89
N CYS A 92 26.10 25.29 21.15
CA CYS A 92 24.65 25.50 21.18
C CYS A 92 23.99 25.34 19.81
N THR A 93 24.78 25.14 18.75
CA THR A 93 24.27 24.89 17.39
C THR A 93 24.80 23.57 16.84
N PRO A 94 24.07 22.91 15.92
CA PRO A 94 24.69 21.90 15.06
C PRO A 94 25.79 22.55 14.19
N PRO A 95 26.79 21.77 13.73
CA PRO A 95 27.83 22.30 12.86
C PRO A 95 27.27 22.59 11.47
N LEU A 96 27.64 23.71 10.87
CA LEU A 96 27.29 24.04 9.49
C LEU A 96 28.57 24.10 8.66
N VAL A 97 28.73 23.21 7.69
CA VAL A 97 29.92 23.17 6.83
C VAL A 97 29.57 23.76 5.48
N VAL A 98 30.27 24.80 5.07
CA VAL A 98 30.04 25.51 3.80
C VAL A 98 31.25 25.41 2.91
N GLU A 99 31.05 24.89 1.69
CA GLU A 99 32.06 24.86 0.65
C GLU A 99 31.76 25.91 -0.41
N ARG A 100 32.71 26.81 -0.62
CA ARG A 100 32.57 27.90 -1.58
C ARG A 100 33.83 28.03 -2.39
N ARG A 101 33.66 28.36 -3.67
CA ARG A 101 34.77 28.75 -4.53
C ARG A 101 35.03 30.25 -4.38
N GLU A 102 36.24 30.61 -4.01
CA GLU A 102 36.70 31.99 -3.86
C GLU A 102 37.85 32.21 -4.85
N GLY A 103 37.56 32.90 -5.96
CA GLY A 103 38.46 32.94 -7.11
C GLY A 103 38.66 31.54 -7.71
N GLU A 104 39.91 31.10 -7.83
CA GLU A 104 40.24 29.76 -8.32
C GLU A 104 40.22 28.69 -7.22
N ALA A 105 40.37 29.08 -5.94
CA ALA A 105 40.50 28.17 -4.81
C ALA A 105 39.14 27.71 -4.27
N LEU A 106 39.05 26.44 -3.88
CA LEU A 106 37.91 25.90 -3.14
C LEU A 106 38.23 26.00 -1.64
N ARG A 107 37.32 26.60 -0.86
CA ARG A 107 37.45 26.72 0.59
C ARG A 107 36.29 26.02 1.28
N ARG A 108 36.57 25.44 2.44
CA ARG A 108 35.57 24.90 3.35
C ARG A 108 35.63 25.66 4.65
N THR A 109 34.49 26.20 5.07
CA THR A 109 34.34 26.86 6.36
C THR A 109 33.36 26.08 7.21
N THR A 110 33.80 25.65 8.38
CA THR A 110 32.97 24.96 9.38
C THR A 110 32.55 25.98 10.43
N TYR A 111 31.24 26.22 10.52
CA TYR A 111 30.63 27.12 11.49
C TYR A 111 30.09 26.35 12.69
N LEU A 112 30.34 26.87 13.89
CA LEU A 112 29.80 26.33 15.15
C LEU A 112 29.51 27.46 16.13
N GLY A 113 28.29 27.53 16.66
CA GLY A 113 27.95 28.44 17.75
C GLY A 113 28.33 27.86 19.11
N LEU A 114 29.07 28.63 19.90
CA LEU A 114 29.41 28.32 21.30
C LEU A 114 28.75 29.30 22.26
N GLU A 115 28.28 28.80 23.39
CA GLU A 115 27.72 29.60 24.47
C GLU A 115 28.80 30.48 25.12
N HIS A 116 28.52 31.78 25.21
CA HIS A 116 29.36 32.75 25.90
C HIS A 116 28.49 33.66 26.77
N GLY A 117 28.14 33.19 27.97
CA GLY A 117 27.16 33.86 28.83
C GLY A 117 25.75 33.74 28.25
N GLU A 118 25.08 34.88 28.05
CA GLU A 118 23.75 34.93 27.39
C GLU A 118 23.85 35.00 25.86
N ASP A 119 25.05 35.27 25.34
CA ASP A 119 25.33 35.45 23.92
C ASP A 119 25.97 34.20 23.29
N THR A 120 26.01 34.18 21.96
CA THR A 120 26.66 33.11 21.20
C THR A 120 27.88 33.65 20.48
N THR A 121 29.01 32.96 20.61
CA THR A 121 30.18 33.17 19.75
C THR A 121 30.18 32.13 18.65
N VAL A 122 30.01 32.56 17.40
CA VAL A 122 30.09 31.69 16.22
C VAL A 122 31.54 31.58 15.78
N TRP A 123 32.10 30.38 15.86
CA TRP A 123 33.40 30.06 15.27
C TRP A 123 33.24 29.78 13.79
N ALA A 124 34.15 30.30 12.97
CA ALA A 124 34.28 30.01 11.55
C ALA A 124 35.69 29.46 11.29
N LEU A 125 35.78 28.15 11.07
CA LEU A 125 37.03 27.43 10.84
C LEU A 125 37.20 27.21 9.34
N THR A 126 38.07 27.98 8.68
CA THR A 126 38.26 27.96 7.23
C THR A 126 39.53 27.21 6.84
N GLU A 127 39.39 26.27 5.90
CA GLU A 127 40.49 25.51 5.33
C GLU A 127 40.47 25.54 3.79
N ALA A 128 41.66 25.44 3.19
CA ALA A 128 41.82 25.34 1.74
C ALA A 128 41.66 23.89 1.27
N LEU A 129 40.88 23.71 0.19
CA LEU A 129 40.65 22.43 -0.46
C LEU A 129 41.28 22.41 -1.86
N ASP A 130 41.73 21.22 -2.28
CA ASP A 130 42.13 20.95 -3.65
C ASP A 130 40.92 20.82 -4.59
N ALA A 131 41.18 20.63 -5.88
CA ALA A 131 40.12 20.45 -6.89
C ALA A 131 39.25 19.21 -6.66
N ARG A 132 39.72 18.21 -5.89
CA ARG A 132 38.99 17.00 -5.52
C ARG A 132 38.20 17.17 -4.21
N GLY A 133 38.38 18.30 -3.52
CA GLY A 133 37.72 18.60 -2.26
C GLY A 133 38.41 17.99 -1.04
N HIS A 134 39.67 17.56 -1.18
CA HIS A 134 40.54 17.17 -0.07
C HIS A 134 41.27 18.37 0.49
N ARG A 135 41.60 18.34 1.78
CA ARG A 135 42.38 19.40 2.42
C ARG A 135 43.76 19.50 1.78
N VAL A 136 44.20 20.72 1.45
CA VAL A 136 45.55 20.95 0.94
C VAL A 136 46.55 20.82 2.10
N PRO A 137 47.47 19.83 2.08
CA PRO A 137 48.43 19.64 3.15
C PRO A 137 49.38 20.86 3.24
N GLY A 138 49.68 21.30 4.47
CA GLY A 138 50.55 22.46 4.74
C GLY A 138 49.84 23.82 4.79
N THR A 139 48.50 23.86 4.64
CA THR A 139 47.70 25.07 4.91
C THR A 139 47.11 25.03 6.32
N ASP A 140 47.37 26.08 7.10
CA ASP A 140 46.79 26.22 8.44
C ASP A 140 45.30 26.55 8.35
N THR A 141 44.54 26.08 9.33
CA THR A 141 43.12 26.41 9.47
C THR A 141 42.99 27.81 10.04
N GLU A 142 42.36 28.71 9.30
CA GLU A 142 42.04 30.06 9.76
C GLU A 142 40.82 30.00 10.68
N LYS A 143 40.89 30.62 11.86
CA LYS A 143 39.78 30.69 12.82
C LYS A 143 39.33 32.14 12.97
N GLU A 144 38.09 32.41 12.62
CA GLU A 144 37.41 33.67 12.88
C GLU A 144 36.28 33.47 13.90
N THR A 145 35.96 34.51 14.66
CA THR A 145 34.92 34.47 15.70
C THR A 145 33.96 35.63 15.52
N ILE A 146 32.66 35.35 15.46
CA ILE A 146 31.61 36.33 15.23
C ILE A 146 30.66 36.31 16.43
N GLY A 147 30.44 37.45 17.07
CA GLY A 147 29.49 37.58 18.18
C GLY A 147 28.05 37.72 17.68
N VAL A 148 27.14 36.97 18.28
CA VAL A 148 25.69 37.03 18.02
C VAL A 148 24.96 37.17 19.34
N ALA A 149 24.12 38.20 19.46
CA ALA A 149 23.36 38.47 20.68
C ALA A 149 22.29 37.39 20.93
N GLY A 150 22.29 36.84 22.14
CA GLY A 150 21.40 35.76 22.55
C GLY A 150 21.89 34.35 22.15
N ARG A 151 21.22 33.33 22.69
CA ARG A 151 21.49 31.91 22.40
C ARG A 151 20.99 31.50 21.01
N VAL A 152 21.91 31.11 20.13
CA VAL A 152 21.61 30.59 18.79
C VAL A 152 21.38 29.09 18.88
N GLN A 153 20.31 28.61 18.27
CA GLN A 153 19.90 27.21 18.22
C GLN A 153 20.19 26.55 16.85
N GLY A 154 20.43 27.35 15.80
CA GLY A 154 20.76 26.84 14.47
C GLY A 154 21.39 27.91 13.56
N LEU A 155 22.23 27.47 12.63
CA LEU A 155 22.90 28.31 11.64
C LEU A 155 22.55 27.83 10.23
N PHE A 156 22.28 28.78 9.34
CA PHE A 156 21.98 28.53 7.93
C PHE A 156 22.77 29.50 7.06
N VAL A 157 23.10 29.09 5.84
CA VAL A 157 23.87 29.93 4.90
C VAL A 157 23.02 30.33 3.70
N LEU A 158 23.16 31.57 3.27
CA LEU A 158 22.60 32.10 2.03
C LEU A 158 23.53 31.82 0.85
N ARG A 159 23.02 31.89 -0.38
CA ARG A 159 23.86 31.78 -1.59
C ARG A 159 24.96 32.85 -1.65
N THR A 160 24.74 34.01 -1.02
CA THR A 160 25.73 35.10 -0.89
C THR A 160 26.89 34.74 0.05
N GLY A 161 26.74 33.71 0.87
CA GLY A 161 27.67 33.32 1.93
C GLY A 161 27.35 33.95 3.28
N GLU A 162 26.36 34.84 3.36
CA GLU A 162 25.89 35.41 4.63
C GLU A 162 25.17 34.35 5.47
N LEU A 163 25.23 34.50 6.79
CA LEU A 163 24.67 33.54 7.72
C LEU A 163 23.36 34.05 8.33
N LEU A 164 22.38 33.15 8.42
CA LEU A 164 21.19 33.33 9.23
C LEU A 164 21.36 32.53 10.51
N ALA A 165 21.12 33.17 11.65
CA ALA A 165 21.11 32.52 12.95
C ALA A 165 19.68 32.47 13.49
N VAL A 166 19.23 31.28 13.89
CA VAL A 166 17.93 31.10 14.52
C VAL A 166 18.10 31.06 16.03
N ARG A 167 17.45 31.99 16.71
CA ARG A 167 17.34 32.10 18.18
C ARG A 167 15.98 31.58 18.63
N ASP A 168 15.73 31.62 19.93
CA ASP A 168 14.51 31.04 20.53
C ASP A 168 13.20 31.60 19.94
N GLN A 169 13.12 32.90 19.67
CA GLN A 169 11.92 33.56 19.14
C GLN A 169 12.21 34.50 17.97
N ALA A 170 13.41 34.43 17.39
CA ALA A 170 13.80 35.33 16.32
C ALA A 170 14.81 34.69 15.36
N VAL A 171 14.79 35.14 14.11
CA VAL A 171 15.84 34.87 13.12
C VAL A 171 16.59 36.17 12.85
N VAL A 172 17.92 36.10 12.87
CA VAL A 172 18.79 37.25 12.65
C VAL A 172 19.74 36.99 11.50
N LEU A 173 20.02 38.04 10.73
CA LEU A 173 21.10 38.02 9.74
C LEU A 173 22.41 38.37 10.44
N VAL A 174 23.34 37.42 10.53
CA VAL A 174 24.60 37.58 11.25
C VAL A 174 25.42 38.71 10.62
N GLY A 175 25.83 39.69 11.44
CA GLY A 175 26.56 40.88 10.98
C GLY A 175 25.65 42.03 10.51
N ALA A 176 24.33 41.86 10.52
CA ALA A 176 23.36 42.93 10.29
C ALA A 176 22.51 43.17 11.55
N GLN A 177 21.96 44.38 11.69
CA GLN A 177 21.01 44.72 12.78
C GLN A 177 19.55 44.34 12.42
N GLU A 178 19.35 43.39 11.51
CA GLU A 178 18.01 42.96 11.08
C GLU A 178 17.60 41.66 11.77
N GLU A 179 16.40 41.68 12.36
CA GLU A 179 15.79 40.53 13.01
C GLU A 179 14.32 40.39 12.63
N CYS A 180 13.81 39.16 12.71
CA CYS A 180 12.42 38.82 12.43
C CYS A 180 11.92 37.84 13.48
N ALA A 181 10.64 37.98 13.88
CA ALA A 181 10.02 37.07 14.82
C ALA A 181 9.94 35.64 14.27
N CYS A 182 10.07 34.66 15.16
CA CYS A 182 10.03 33.23 14.86
C CYS A 182 9.23 32.48 15.92
N ALA A 183 8.70 31.30 15.58
CA ALA A 183 7.99 30.45 16.51
C ALA A 183 8.90 29.93 17.63
N ARG A 184 8.39 29.90 18.86
CA ARG A 184 9.12 29.43 20.05
C ARG A 184 9.39 27.94 20.00
N VAL A 185 8.37 27.14 19.67
CA VAL A 185 8.53 25.69 19.46
C VAL A 185 8.72 25.47 17.97
N ARG A 186 9.75 24.70 17.59
CA ARG A 186 10.06 24.40 16.19
C ARG A 186 10.10 22.90 16.00
N TYR A 187 9.52 22.44 14.90
CA TYR A 187 9.45 21.03 14.53
C TYR A 187 10.35 20.71 13.33
N ASP A 188 10.36 21.57 12.31
CA ASP A 188 11.26 21.49 11.16
C ASP A 188 11.78 22.89 10.80
N THR A 189 12.99 22.95 10.29
CA THR A 189 13.60 24.18 9.78
C THR A 189 14.43 23.83 8.54
N GLN A 190 14.16 24.52 7.43
CA GLN A 190 14.84 24.25 6.17
C GLN A 190 15.22 25.55 5.45
N MET A 191 16.46 25.59 4.97
CA MET A 191 16.93 26.64 4.08
C MET A 191 16.61 26.28 2.63
N LEU A 192 15.96 27.21 1.92
CA LEU A 192 15.65 27.14 0.51
C LEU A 192 16.64 27.98 -0.30
N ASP A 193 17.15 27.41 -1.37
CA ASP A 193 17.97 28.14 -2.33
C ASP A 193 17.12 29.12 -3.16
N THR A 194 17.75 30.02 -3.91
CA THR A 194 17.04 31.08 -4.65
C THR A 194 15.92 30.54 -5.58
N PRO A 195 16.13 29.47 -6.37
CA PRO A 195 15.06 28.90 -7.21
C PRO A 195 13.91 28.24 -6.43
N ALA A 196 14.18 27.54 -5.32
CA ALA A 196 13.12 27.00 -4.48
C ALA A 196 12.38 28.10 -3.70
N ALA A 197 13.13 29.08 -3.18
CA ALA A 197 12.58 30.25 -2.51
C ALA A 197 11.69 31.06 -3.44
N ALA A 198 12.09 31.30 -4.70
CA ALA A 198 11.29 32.04 -5.68
C ALA A 198 9.99 31.33 -6.11
N ARG A 199 9.94 29.99 -5.99
CA ARG A 199 8.72 29.21 -6.24
C ARG A 199 7.69 29.38 -5.13
N ILE A 200 8.16 29.49 -3.88
CA ILE A 200 7.30 29.69 -2.71
C ILE A 200 7.00 31.17 -2.52
N VAL A 201 7.98 32.06 -2.74
CA VAL A 201 7.87 33.50 -2.55
C VAL A 201 8.13 34.17 -3.90
N PRO A 202 7.09 34.43 -4.73
CA PRO A 202 7.22 35.03 -6.04
C PRO A 202 7.43 36.56 -5.93
N GLU A 203 8.33 36.99 -5.05
CA GLU A 203 8.73 38.39 -4.90
C GLU A 203 10.04 38.66 -5.65
N GLU A 204 10.19 39.87 -6.20
CA GLU A 204 11.43 40.27 -6.84
C GLU A 204 12.56 40.46 -5.81
N GLY A 205 13.77 40.04 -6.17
CA GLY A 205 14.97 40.27 -5.35
C GLY A 205 15.16 39.33 -4.16
N VAL A 206 14.38 38.25 -4.05
CA VAL A 206 14.61 37.17 -3.08
C VAL A 206 15.93 36.46 -3.40
N ILE A 207 16.81 36.36 -2.41
CA ILE A 207 18.11 35.67 -2.52
C ILE A 207 18.10 34.29 -1.85
N GLY A 208 17.13 34.03 -0.97
CA GLY A 208 16.87 32.75 -0.31
C GLY A 208 15.67 32.85 0.63
N ALA A 209 15.23 31.73 1.20
CA ALA A 209 14.17 31.72 2.20
C ALA A 209 14.42 30.66 3.26
N LEU A 210 14.05 30.93 4.51
CA LEU A 210 14.07 29.97 5.61
C LEU A 210 12.64 29.59 5.95
N THR A 211 12.29 28.31 5.82
CA THR A 211 10.98 27.79 6.23
C THR A 211 11.07 27.22 7.63
N VAL A 212 10.15 27.64 8.50
CA VAL A 212 10.05 27.18 9.88
C VAL A 212 8.64 26.65 10.11
N VAL A 213 8.54 25.35 10.41
CA VAL A 213 7.31 24.76 10.94
C VAL A 213 7.42 24.81 12.44
N GLY A 214 6.57 25.60 13.08
CA GLY A 214 6.64 25.83 14.52
C GLY A 214 5.29 26.12 15.14
N ALA A 215 5.29 26.29 16.45
CA ALA A 215 4.10 26.56 17.22
C ALA A 215 4.32 27.69 18.24
N GLN A 216 3.29 28.51 18.37
CA GLN A 216 3.11 29.47 19.46
C GLN A 216 1.88 29.04 20.27
N ASP A 217 0.68 29.29 19.73
CA ASP A 217 -0.61 28.78 20.26
C ASP A 217 -1.19 27.67 19.37
N THR A 218 -0.97 27.79 18.05
CA THR A 218 -1.32 26.81 17.04
C THR A 218 -0.09 26.48 16.20
N LEU A 219 -0.14 25.37 15.47
CA LEU A 219 0.86 25.07 14.47
C LEU A 219 0.83 26.11 13.33
N GLN A 220 1.99 26.65 12.98
CA GLN A 220 2.19 27.69 11.98
C GLN A 220 3.37 27.32 11.07
N LEU A 221 3.24 27.67 9.79
CA LEU A 221 4.36 27.71 8.85
C LEU A 221 4.73 29.17 8.68
N ALA A 222 5.99 29.48 8.98
CA ALA A 222 6.60 30.75 8.70
C ALA A 222 7.60 30.58 7.55
N VAL A 223 7.48 31.40 6.52
CA VAL A 223 8.46 31.53 5.44
C VAL A 223 9.14 32.88 5.60
N ILE A 224 10.42 32.86 5.97
CA ILE A 224 11.25 34.04 6.15
C ILE A 224 12.04 34.27 4.86
N ALA A 225 11.52 35.14 4.01
CA ALA A 225 12.17 35.51 2.76
C ALA A 225 13.33 36.47 3.02
N VAL A 226 14.46 36.21 2.36
CA VAL A 226 15.64 37.08 2.41
C VAL A 226 15.78 37.81 1.09
N HIS A 227 15.83 39.14 1.13
CA HIS A 227 15.96 40.01 -0.03
C HIS A 227 17.36 40.62 -0.15
N ALA A 228 17.74 40.94 -1.38
CA ALA A 228 18.98 41.68 -1.65
C ALA A 228 18.92 43.14 -1.19
N ALA A 229 17.72 43.75 -1.19
CA ALA A 229 17.48 45.13 -0.77
C ALA A 229 16.90 45.19 0.65
N ALA A 230 17.16 46.29 1.38
CA ALA A 230 16.61 46.51 2.71
C ALA A 230 15.10 46.90 2.66
N PRO A 231 14.25 46.42 3.59
CA PRO A 231 14.56 45.45 4.65
C PRO A 231 14.84 44.06 4.05
N ARG A 232 15.94 43.44 4.48
CA ARG A 232 16.42 42.17 3.89
C ARG A 232 15.64 40.98 4.41
N LEU A 233 14.95 41.07 5.54
CA LEU A 233 14.12 39.98 6.06
C LEU A 233 12.63 40.35 5.97
N ARG A 234 11.83 39.44 5.42
CA ARG A 234 10.36 39.51 5.40
C ARG A 234 9.78 38.18 5.87
N VAL A 235 8.73 38.24 6.68
CA VAL A 235 8.09 37.04 7.25
C VAL A 235 6.69 36.90 6.70
N HIS A 236 6.39 35.72 6.15
CA HIS A 236 5.04 35.30 5.80
C HIS A 236 4.64 34.17 6.74
N THR A 237 3.52 34.32 7.44
CA THR A 237 2.99 33.31 8.37
C THR A 237 1.60 32.86 7.96
N SER A 238 1.27 31.60 8.22
CA SER A 238 -0.11 31.13 8.17
C SER A 238 -0.41 30.17 9.32
N PRO A 239 -1.64 30.21 9.87
CA PRO A 239 -2.15 29.14 10.71
C PRO A 239 -2.28 27.88 9.86
N VAL A 240 -1.34 26.96 10.03
CA VAL A 240 -1.13 25.88 9.08
C VAL A 240 -2.22 24.83 9.10
N LEU A 241 -2.91 24.65 10.22
CA LEU A 241 -4.04 23.74 10.36
C LEU A 241 -4.92 24.23 11.53
N PRO A 242 -6.21 24.60 11.33
CA PRO A 242 -7.04 25.13 12.42
C PRO A 242 -7.50 24.09 13.47
N ARG A 243 -6.87 22.91 13.59
CA ARG A 243 -7.37 21.81 14.45
C ARG A 243 -6.31 21.02 15.25
N VAL A 244 -5.03 21.39 15.18
CA VAL A 244 -3.97 20.64 15.91
C VAL A 244 -3.37 21.50 17.01
N SER A 245 -3.60 21.10 18.27
CA SER A 245 -2.97 21.74 19.44
C SER A 245 -1.48 21.42 19.48
N VAL A 246 -0.66 22.36 19.96
CA VAL A 246 0.81 22.23 20.07
C VAL A 246 1.23 20.97 20.84
N GLU A 247 0.52 20.68 21.94
CA GLU A 247 0.78 19.52 22.78
C GLU A 247 0.54 18.18 22.06
N ALA A 248 -0.35 18.19 21.05
CA ALA A 248 -0.68 17.02 20.27
C ALA A 248 0.33 16.73 19.17
N VAL A 249 1.25 17.63 18.81
CA VAL A 249 2.22 17.38 17.73
C VAL A 249 3.39 16.53 18.23
N ALA A 250 3.64 15.40 17.57
CA ALA A 250 4.80 14.54 17.82
C ALA A 250 5.99 14.93 16.93
N SER A 251 5.75 15.12 15.62
CA SER A 251 6.77 15.50 14.63
C SER A 251 6.09 16.20 13.44
N ALA A 252 6.81 17.07 12.75
CA ALA A 252 6.33 17.70 11.52
C ALA A 252 7.48 17.80 10.51
N ALA A 253 7.17 17.69 9.23
CA ALA A 253 8.13 17.82 8.15
C ALA A 253 7.56 18.70 7.03
N TRP A 254 8.42 19.49 6.41
CA TRP A 254 8.08 20.33 5.26
C TRP A 254 8.89 19.93 4.02
N GLU A 255 8.21 19.91 2.87
CA GLU A 255 8.81 19.64 1.57
C GLU A 255 8.84 20.93 0.72
N PRO A 256 9.97 21.25 0.05
CA PRO A 256 10.16 22.50 -0.70
C PRO A 256 9.17 22.82 -1.82
N GLN A 257 8.40 21.87 -2.33
CA GLN A 257 7.35 22.08 -3.34
C GLN A 257 6.00 22.41 -2.72
N GLY A 258 5.89 22.42 -1.39
CA GLY A 258 4.72 22.92 -0.68
C GLY A 258 4.01 21.88 0.18
N THR A 259 4.51 20.66 0.30
CA THR A 259 3.82 19.63 1.09
C THR A 259 4.23 19.72 2.56
N LEU A 260 3.25 19.79 3.45
CA LEU A 260 3.43 19.66 4.88
C LEU A 260 2.87 18.32 5.36
N ALA A 261 3.62 17.62 6.21
CA ALA A 261 3.13 16.49 6.98
C ALA A 261 3.31 16.75 8.47
N VAL A 262 2.29 16.40 9.27
CA VAL A 262 2.25 16.58 10.72
C VAL A 262 1.79 15.27 11.34
N LEU A 263 2.66 14.67 12.15
CA LEU A 263 2.33 13.50 12.95
C LEU A 263 1.94 13.93 14.35
N GLN A 264 0.72 13.58 14.76
CA GLN A 264 0.23 13.82 16.11
C GLN A 264 0.57 12.66 17.06
N ARG A 265 0.65 12.95 18.36
CA ARG A 265 0.79 11.97 19.44
C ARG A 265 -0.40 11.01 19.52
N SER A 266 -1.56 11.41 19.01
CA SER A 266 -2.72 10.53 18.83
C SER A 266 -2.50 9.43 17.78
N GLY A 267 -1.37 9.46 17.05
CA GLY A 267 -1.11 8.59 15.90
C GLY A 267 -1.76 9.08 14.61
N GLU A 268 -2.34 10.28 14.58
CA GLU A 268 -2.93 10.86 13.38
C GLU A 268 -1.83 11.54 12.52
N LEU A 269 -1.67 11.10 11.27
CA LEU A 269 -0.81 11.72 10.27
C LEU A 269 -1.66 12.62 9.39
N VAL A 270 -1.43 13.93 9.48
CA VAL A 270 -2.13 14.95 8.69
C VAL A 270 -1.19 15.49 7.62
N SER A 271 -1.60 15.44 6.36
CA SER A 271 -0.86 16.01 5.23
C SER A 271 -1.66 17.12 4.56
N ALA A 272 -0.99 18.20 4.16
CA ALA A 272 -1.62 19.32 3.47
C ALA A 272 -0.64 19.97 2.51
N HIS A 273 -1.14 20.51 1.40
CA HIS A 273 -0.35 21.35 0.51
C HIS A 273 -0.51 22.81 0.88
N ALA A 274 0.60 23.55 0.99
CA ALA A 274 0.60 24.98 1.20
C ALA A 274 1.29 25.70 0.03
N SER A 275 0.65 26.77 -0.43
CA SER A 275 1.13 27.70 -1.47
C SER A 275 1.12 29.12 -0.92
N LEU A 276 1.98 30.00 -1.44
CA LEU A 276 1.90 31.42 -1.13
C LEU A 276 1.07 32.13 -2.20
N GLU A 277 -0.06 32.70 -1.80
CA GLU A 277 -0.91 33.50 -2.68
C GLU A 277 -1.21 34.84 -2.02
N SER A 278 -1.09 35.93 -2.79
CA SER A 278 -1.47 37.28 -2.34
C SER A 278 -0.79 37.75 -1.03
N GLY A 279 0.45 37.32 -0.79
CA GLY A 279 1.23 37.72 0.39
C GLY A 279 0.97 36.89 1.66
N GLY A 280 0.09 35.89 1.60
CA GLY A 280 -0.18 34.95 2.69
C GLY A 280 -0.02 33.50 2.24
N ILE A 281 0.24 32.60 3.20
CA ILE A 281 0.34 31.16 2.91
C ILE A 281 -1.07 30.58 2.98
N GLN A 282 -1.59 30.08 1.85
CA GLN A 282 -2.82 29.31 1.79
C GLN A 282 -2.50 27.83 1.95
N VAL A 283 -3.31 27.14 2.75
CA VAL A 283 -3.21 25.68 2.94
C VAL A 283 -4.44 25.04 2.33
N ALA A 284 -4.24 24.11 1.40
CA ALA A 284 -5.27 23.30 0.77
C ALA A 284 -5.92 22.35 1.78
N GLU A 285 -6.98 21.65 1.35
CA GLU A 285 -7.69 20.69 2.21
C GLU A 285 -6.73 19.62 2.74
N ALA A 286 -6.71 19.48 4.07
CA ALA A 286 -5.83 18.56 4.76
C ALA A 286 -6.40 17.14 4.71
N ARG A 287 -5.55 16.17 4.37
CA ARG A 287 -5.84 14.74 4.48
C ARG A 287 -5.35 14.22 5.82
N SER A 288 -6.07 13.26 6.40
CA SER A 288 -5.71 12.68 7.68
C SER A 288 -5.84 11.16 7.63
N VAL A 289 -4.82 10.47 8.13
CA VAL A 289 -4.80 9.02 8.29
C VAL A 289 -4.44 8.66 9.72
N THR A 290 -5.16 7.71 10.30
CA THR A 290 -4.82 7.22 11.65
C THR A 290 -3.86 6.03 11.59
N LEU A 291 -2.69 6.20 12.18
CA LEU A 291 -1.67 5.17 12.33
C LEU A 291 -1.86 4.42 13.66
N ALA A 292 -2.50 3.24 13.62
CA ALA A 292 -2.86 2.48 14.81
C ALA A 292 -1.67 2.16 15.74
N PRO A 293 -0.50 1.72 15.25
CA PRO A 293 0.65 1.41 16.11
C PRO A 293 1.20 2.61 16.88
N LEU A 294 0.86 3.83 16.49
CA LEU A 294 1.37 5.07 17.08
C LEU A 294 0.41 5.70 18.11
N ARG A 295 -0.78 5.11 18.33
CA ARG A 295 -1.81 5.63 19.26
C ARG A 295 -1.38 5.63 20.74
N GLU A 296 -0.36 4.86 21.12
CA GLU A 296 0.15 4.81 22.50
C GLU A 296 1.08 5.99 22.86
N GLY A 297 0.73 7.19 22.37
CA GLY A 297 1.55 8.40 22.14
C GLY A 297 2.41 8.99 23.25
N ASP A 298 2.34 8.46 24.48
CA ASP A 298 3.19 8.90 25.58
C ASP A 298 4.49 8.09 25.70
N LYS A 299 4.53 6.90 25.09
CA LYS A 299 5.68 5.98 25.17
C LYS A 299 6.34 5.72 23.82
N THR A 300 5.66 6.04 22.73
CA THR A 300 6.19 5.92 21.36
C THR A 300 6.86 7.24 20.98
N THR A 301 8.08 7.17 20.44
CA THR A 301 8.69 8.34 19.78
C THR A 301 8.80 8.14 18.31
N SER A 302 8.35 9.13 17.56
CA SER A 302 8.29 9.05 16.12
C SER A 302 8.86 10.30 15.47
N GLU A 303 9.52 10.11 14.34
CA GLU A 303 10.04 11.20 13.51
C GLU A 303 9.60 10.99 12.07
N ILE A 304 9.21 12.07 11.40
CA ILE A 304 8.88 12.05 9.98
C ILE A 304 9.85 12.92 9.17
N LEU A 305 10.18 12.48 7.96
CA LEU A 305 11.09 13.18 7.05
C LEU A 305 10.67 12.93 5.60
N PHE A 306 10.48 13.99 4.80
CA PHE A 306 10.21 13.81 3.38
C PHE A 306 11.44 13.28 2.63
N LEU A 307 11.30 12.16 1.91
CA LEU A 307 12.30 11.62 0.99
C LEU A 307 12.13 12.19 -0.43
N SER A 308 10.89 12.51 -0.79
CA SER A 308 10.50 13.16 -2.05
C SER A 308 9.13 13.84 -1.83
N PRO A 309 8.56 14.54 -2.84
CA PRO A 309 7.27 15.23 -2.70
C PRO A 309 6.10 14.33 -2.26
N SER A 310 6.10 13.06 -2.68
CA SER A 310 5.03 12.09 -2.40
C SER A 310 5.44 10.99 -1.41
N HIS A 311 6.70 10.96 -0.95
CA HIS A 311 7.22 9.88 -0.11
C HIS A 311 7.76 10.42 1.23
N LEU A 312 7.20 9.92 2.31
CA LEU A 312 7.56 10.25 3.68
C LEU A 312 8.26 9.06 4.35
N LEU A 313 9.44 9.29 4.92
CA LEU A 313 10.05 8.35 5.85
C LEU A 313 9.41 8.58 7.22
N LEU A 314 8.83 7.54 7.80
CA LEU A 314 8.38 7.54 9.18
C LEU A 314 9.27 6.59 9.99
N LEU A 315 9.85 7.12 11.05
CA LEU A 315 10.63 6.39 12.03
C LEU A 315 9.80 6.28 13.30
N ALA A 316 9.67 5.08 13.85
CA ALA A 316 8.97 4.83 15.09
C ALA A 316 9.83 3.99 16.03
N LEU A 317 9.91 4.42 17.28
CA LEU A 317 10.48 3.68 18.40
C LEU A 317 9.32 3.29 19.34
N PRO A 318 8.65 2.16 19.11
CA PRO A 318 7.64 1.66 20.03
C PRO A 318 8.24 1.25 21.38
N PRO A 319 7.48 1.40 22.49
CA PRO A 319 7.92 0.92 23.79
C PRO A 319 8.12 -0.59 23.75
N GLY A 320 9.32 -1.06 24.09
CA GLY A 320 9.63 -2.48 24.08
C GLY A 320 9.01 -3.21 25.26
N ASP A 321 8.32 -4.31 24.98
CA ASP A 321 7.92 -5.26 26.02
C ASP A 321 9.13 -6.12 26.43
N LYS A 322 9.53 -6.03 27.71
CA LYS A 322 10.54 -6.89 28.35
C LYS A 322 11.84 -7.12 27.53
N GLY A 323 12.57 -6.04 27.26
CA GLY A 323 14.00 -6.10 26.90
C GLY A 323 14.33 -6.33 25.43
N LYS A 324 13.37 -6.21 24.51
CA LYS A 324 13.61 -6.21 23.05
C LYS A 324 12.95 -5.01 22.39
N GLU A 325 13.57 -3.84 22.55
CA GLU A 325 13.14 -2.66 21.79
C GLU A 325 13.53 -2.80 20.33
N ARG A 326 12.54 -2.55 19.47
CA ARG A 326 12.70 -2.53 18.02
C ARG A 326 12.40 -1.14 17.52
N ALA A 327 13.25 -0.65 16.64
CA ALA A 327 12.99 0.53 15.84
C ALA A 327 12.42 0.08 14.50
N THR A 328 11.48 0.86 13.99
CA THR A 328 10.84 0.61 12.70
C THR A 328 10.99 1.84 11.82
N ALA A 329 11.43 1.63 10.58
CA ALA A 329 11.42 2.63 9.53
C ALA A 329 10.51 2.19 8.41
N LEU A 330 9.66 3.10 7.95
CA LEU A 330 8.73 2.84 6.85
C LEU A 330 8.74 3.99 5.84
N ILE A 331 8.63 3.63 4.57
CA ILE A 331 8.42 4.56 3.47
C ILE A 331 6.91 4.60 3.23
N TRP A 332 6.30 5.73 3.54
CA TRP A 332 4.88 6.01 3.37
C TRP A 332 4.66 6.84 2.11
N ASP A 333 3.74 6.40 1.24
CA ASP A 333 3.23 7.20 0.13
C ASP A 333 2.07 8.05 0.63
N ILE A 334 2.24 9.37 0.63
CA ILE A 334 1.23 10.32 1.13
C ILE A 334 0.05 10.54 0.17
N ASP A 335 0.20 10.18 -1.11
CA ASP A 335 -0.86 10.35 -2.10
C ASP A 335 -1.80 9.14 -2.10
N LEU A 336 -1.24 7.95 -1.84
CA LEU A 336 -1.96 6.67 -1.83
C LEU A 336 -2.29 6.16 -0.42
N ASP A 337 -1.73 6.76 0.63
CA ASP A 337 -1.85 6.31 2.01
C ASP A 337 -1.42 4.85 2.21
N THR A 338 -0.29 4.48 1.61
CA THR A 338 0.23 3.10 1.65
C THR A 338 1.67 3.02 2.12
N VAL A 339 2.00 1.93 2.82
CA VAL A 339 3.39 1.57 3.15
C VAL A 339 4.01 0.92 1.91
N LEU A 340 5.08 1.51 1.39
CA LEU A 340 5.79 1.00 0.22
C LEU A 340 6.93 0.05 0.60
N ALA A 341 7.60 0.32 1.72
CA ALA A 341 8.68 -0.50 2.24
C ALA A 341 8.79 -0.32 3.75
N GLN A 342 9.17 -1.38 4.46
CA GLN A 342 9.35 -1.39 5.92
C GLN A 342 10.62 -2.16 6.28
N VAL A 343 11.32 -1.67 7.30
CA VAL A 343 12.38 -2.41 7.98
C VAL A 343 12.26 -2.25 9.48
N GLU A 344 12.53 -3.33 10.19
CA GLU A 344 12.63 -3.36 11.65
C GLU A 344 14.03 -3.80 12.06
N TRP A 345 14.59 -3.16 13.08
CA TRP A 345 15.86 -3.58 13.68
C TRP A 345 15.83 -3.46 15.20
N SER A 346 16.65 -4.26 15.86
CA SER A 346 16.76 -4.21 17.33
C SER A 346 17.70 -3.08 17.75
N LEU A 347 17.36 -2.36 18.81
CA LEU A 347 18.24 -1.35 19.39
C LEU A 347 19.26 -2.00 20.32
N SER A 348 20.54 -1.63 20.15
CA SER A 348 21.66 -2.13 20.97
C SER A 348 21.64 -1.62 22.42
N ALA A 349 20.80 -0.63 22.74
CA ALA A 349 20.63 -0.09 24.07
C ALA A 349 19.14 -0.14 24.46
N THR A 350 18.81 -0.93 25.48
CA THR A 350 17.50 -0.83 26.13
C THR A 350 17.54 0.36 27.10
N PRO A 351 16.71 1.40 26.91
CA PRO A 351 16.55 2.44 27.89
C PRO A 351 16.06 1.80 29.18
N SER A 352 16.73 2.12 30.28
CA SER A 352 16.35 1.64 31.62
C SER A 352 15.55 2.69 32.39
N ARG A 353 15.54 3.94 31.91
CA ARG A 353 14.77 5.07 32.41
C ARG A 353 14.52 6.04 31.26
N GLY A 354 13.33 6.64 31.18
CA GLY A 354 13.02 7.69 30.20
C GLY A 354 12.55 7.20 28.83
N VAL A 355 12.07 8.13 28.03
CA VAL A 355 11.59 7.91 26.66
C VAL A 355 12.74 8.20 25.69
N PRO A 356 13.12 7.27 24.79
CA PRO A 356 14.19 7.53 23.82
C PRO A 356 13.80 8.67 22.87
N SER A 357 14.76 9.43 22.33
CA SER A 357 14.48 10.39 21.27
C SER A 357 15.07 9.94 19.94
N VAL A 358 14.38 10.25 18.85
CA VAL A 358 14.83 10.01 17.49
C VAL A 358 14.81 11.31 16.70
N CYS A 359 15.84 11.55 15.91
CA CYS A 359 15.93 12.65 14.94
C CYS A 359 16.48 12.11 13.62
N ALA A 360 16.06 12.68 12.50
CA ALA A 360 16.54 12.25 11.19
C ALA A 360 16.94 13.42 10.28
N THR A 361 17.94 13.23 9.43
CA THR A 361 18.33 14.21 8.41
C THR A 361 18.89 13.53 7.17
N HIS A 362 18.76 14.19 6.02
CA HIS A 362 19.30 13.71 4.75
C HIS A 362 20.83 13.79 4.73
N ALA A 363 21.51 12.69 4.38
CA ALA A 363 22.94 12.68 4.06
C ALA A 363 23.20 12.53 2.56
N THR A 364 22.44 11.67 1.89
CA THR A 364 22.44 11.48 0.43
C THR A 364 21.03 11.13 -0.03
N ASP A 365 20.76 11.14 -1.33
CA ASP A 365 19.49 10.61 -1.86
C ASP A 365 19.26 9.13 -1.49
N ALA A 366 20.36 8.41 -1.22
CA ALA A 366 20.35 6.99 -0.89
C ALA A 366 20.45 6.70 0.61
N HIS A 367 20.68 7.70 1.46
CA HIS A 367 20.95 7.51 2.90
C HIS A 367 20.39 8.65 3.73
N VAL A 368 19.61 8.28 4.74
CA VAL A 368 19.15 9.17 5.81
C VAL A 368 19.96 8.86 7.07
N LEU A 369 20.44 9.88 7.75
CA LEU A 369 21.01 9.70 9.08
C LEU A 369 19.92 9.71 10.12
N VAL A 370 20.02 8.78 11.07
CA VAL A 370 19.13 8.66 12.21
C VAL A 370 19.97 8.76 13.47
N LEU A 371 19.68 9.77 14.29
CA LEU A 371 20.23 9.94 15.63
C LEU A 371 19.20 9.38 16.62
N ILE A 372 19.63 8.42 17.45
CA ILE A 372 18.81 7.83 18.51
C ILE A 372 19.49 8.10 19.85
N ASP A 373 18.81 8.78 20.75
CA ASP A 373 19.25 8.94 22.14
C ASP A 373 18.44 8.01 23.04
N ALA A 374 19.15 7.09 23.69
CA ALA A 374 18.58 6.15 24.63
C ALA A 374 19.08 6.48 26.06
N PRO A 375 18.21 7.00 26.94
CA PRO A 375 18.58 7.23 28.34
C PRO A 375 18.77 5.88 29.07
N HIS A 376 19.98 5.65 29.63
CA HIS A 376 20.33 4.38 30.28
C HIS A 376 20.97 4.57 31.66
N ARG A 377 20.23 4.26 32.72
CA ARG A 377 20.61 4.41 34.14
C ARG A 377 21.04 5.84 34.48
N ASP A 378 22.33 6.12 34.32
CA ASP A 378 23.05 7.37 34.64
C ASP A 378 23.87 7.89 33.43
N VAL A 379 23.75 7.24 32.27
CA VAL A 379 24.50 7.56 31.04
C VAL A 379 23.52 7.65 29.87
N VAL A 380 23.52 8.77 29.17
CA VAL A 380 22.81 8.92 27.90
C VAL A 380 23.69 8.34 26.80
N ARG A 381 23.16 7.35 26.05
CA ARG A 381 23.82 6.81 24.86
C ARG A 381 23.17 7.38 23.61
N SER A 382 23.97 7.97 22.75
CA SER A 382 23.54 8.51 21.46
C SER A 382 24.15 7.69 20.34
N SER A 383 23.31 7.11 19.48
CA SER A 383 23.75 6.31 18.34
C SER A 383 23.44 7.05 17.05
N VAL A 384 24.46 7.20 16.19
CA VAL A 384 24.31 7.73 14.83
C VAL A 384 24.27 6.56 13.87
N LEU A 385 23.17 6.44 13.13
CA LEU A 385 22.91 5.38 12.17
C LEU A 385 22.76 5.97 10.77
N ALA A 386 23.25 5.28 9.74
CA ALA A 386 22.93 5.55 8.34
C ALA A 386 21.88 4.54 7.87
N LEU A 387 20.68 5.02 7.54
CA LEU A 387 19.58 4.25 7.00
C LEU A 387 19.59 4.34 5.47
N PRO A 388 19.90 3.24 4.75
CA PRO A 388 19.83 3.24 3.29
C PRO A 388 18.37 3.28 2.83
N VAL A 389 18.04 4.26 1.99
CA VAL A 389 16.70 4.48 1.43
C VAL A 389 16.80 4.67 -0.08
N SER A 390 15.79 4.24 -0.82
CA SER A 390 15.66 4.53 -2.24
C SER A 390 14.19 4.73 -2.54
N VAL A 391 13.83 5.86 -3.14
CA VAL A 391 12.47 6.15 -3.59
C VAL A 391 12.50 6.65 -5.03
N PRO A 392 11.50 6.28 -5.85
CA PRO A 392 11.33 6.86 -7.18
C PRO A 392 10.86 8.32 -7.06
N ASP A 393 11.13 9.12 -8.08
CA ASP A 393 10.77 10.55 -8.11
C ASP A 393 9.25 10.81 -8.14
N THR A 394 8.43 9.79 -8.40
CA THR A 394 6.96 9.87 -8.53
C THR A 394 6.28 8.73 -7.79
N GLY A 395 5.11 8.96 -7.18
CA GLY A 395 4.27 7.92 -6.58
C GLY A 395 3.92 6.83 -7.59
N LEU A 396 4.45 5.62 -7.37
CA LEU A 396 4.29 4.49 -8.29
C LEU A 396 3.15 3.59 -7.80
N LEU A 397 1.95 3.78 -8.39
CA LEU A 397 0.80 2.89 -8.21
C LEU A 397 1.18 1.41 -8.35
N VAL A 398 2.13 1.08 -9.23
CA VAL A 398 2.61 -0.30 -9.44
C VAL A 398 3.23 -0.91 -8.19
N HIS A 399 3.91 -0.12 -7.36
CA HIS A 399 4.50 -0.61 -6.11
C HIS A 399 3.54 -0.57 -4.92
N ALA A 400 2.50 0.27 -4.97
CA ALA A 400 1.41 0.24 -3.99
C ALA A 400 0.44 -0.94 -4.22
N LEU A 401 0.28 -1.37 -5.47
CA LEU A 401 -0.43 -2.61 -5.78
C LEU A 401 0.32 -3.76 -5.10
N HIS A 402 -0.39 -4.50 -4.23
CA HIS A 402 0.10 -5.61 -3.38
C HIS A 402 0.70 -5.24 -2.01
N THR A 403 0.84 -3.95 -1.65
CA THR A 403 1.31 -3.56 -0.30
C THR A 403 0.18 -3.44 0.72
N ALA A 404 -1.06 -3.76 0.35
CA ALA A 404 -2.21 -3.76 1.26
C ALA A 404 -1.96 -4.57 2.55
N ALA A 405 -1.32 -5.74 2.43
CA ALA A 405 -0.96 -6.57 3.59
C ALA A 405 0.10 -5.91 4.50
N GLN A 406 1.03 -5.13 3.93
CA GLN A 406 2.03 -4.38 4.69
C GLN A 406 1.45 -3.13 5.32
N THR A 407 0.43 -2.54 4.69
CA THR A 407 -0.22 -1.30 5.12
C THR A 407 -1.29 -1.55 6.20
N ALA A 408 -2.00 -2.68 6.12
CA ALA A 408 -3.05 -3.08 7.05
C ALA A 408 -2.70 -2.98 8.56
N PRO A 409 -1.50 -3.35 9.05
CA PRO A 409 -1.17 -3.17 10.46
C PRO A 409 -0.96 -1.72 10.88
N TRP A 410 -0.69 -0.82 9.93
CA TRP A 410 -0.41 0.60 10.19
C TRP A 410 -1.67 1.45 10.12
N ILE A 411 -2.54 1.19 9.15
CA ILE A 411 -3.84 1.86 9.09
C ILE A 411 -4.70 1.28 10.21
N GLY A 412 -5.07 2.10 11.19
CA GLY A 412 -6.13 1.70 12.09
C GLY A 412 -7.39 1.47 11.28
N GLU A 413 -8.15 0.39 11.56
CA GLU A 413 -9.51 0.22 11.04
C GLU A 413 -10.13 1.60 11.03
N GLU A 414 -10.34 2.12 9.83
CA GLU A 414 -10.85 3.45 9.67
C GLU A 414 -12.03 3.55 10.63
N ALA A 415 -11.99 4.54 11.52
CA ALA A 415 -13.23 5.13 11.96
C ALA A 415 -13.85 5.84 10.74
N HIS A 416 -14.12 5.10 9.65
CA HIS A 416 -15.33 5.20 8.88
C HIS A 416 -16.38 5.22 9.97
N GLY A 417 -16.78 6.43 10.37
CA GLY A 417 -17.43 6.68 11.65
C GLY A 417 -18.38 5.55 11.92
N GLY A 418 -18.11 4.80 13.00
CA GLY A 418 -18.79 3.54 13.26
C GLY A 418 -20.23 3.75 12.84
N GLN A 419 -20.66 3.09 11.76
CA GLN A 419 -22.07 2.95 11.53
C GLN A 419 -22.47 2.12 12.74
N ALA A 420 -22.80 2.81 13.83
CA ALA A 420 -23.69 2.33 14.84
C ALA A 420 -24.73 1.57 14.03
N LEU A 421 -24.83 0.26 14.27
CA LEU A 421 -25.88 -0.53 13.68
C LEU A 421 -27.13 0.34 13.82
N GLY A 422 -27.74 0.75 12.70
CA GLY A 422 -28.86 1.67 12.77
C GLY A 422 -29.84 1.14 13.83
N ALA A 423 -30.44 1.99 14.66
CA ALA A 423 -31.12 1.56 15.89
C ALA A 423 -32.08 0.35 15.73
N ALA A 424 -32.66 0.16 14.54
CA ALA A 424 -33.43 -1.04 14.17
C ALA A 424 -32.63 -2.36 14.17
N TYR A 425 -31.40 -2.35 13.63
CA TYR A 425 -30.50 -3.51 13.60
C TYR A 425 -29.97 -3.85 14.99
N ASP A 426 -29.63 -2.85 15.82
CA ASP A 426 -29.21 -3.08 17.20
C ASP A 426 -30.35 -3.67 18.05
N ALA A 427 -31.55 -3.10 17.96
CA ALA A 427 -32.72 -3.63 18.66
C ALA A 427 -33.06 -5.08 18.24
N PHE A 428 -32.86 -5.42 16.96
CA PHE A 428 -33.02 -6.78 16.47
C PHE A 428 -31.95 -7.73 17.05
N VAL A 429 -30.69 -7.32 17.04
CA VAL A 429 -29.57 -8.11 17.59
C VAL A 429 -29.77 -8.36 19.08
N GLU A 430 -30.17 -7.35 19.86
CA GLU A 430 -30.46 -7.52 21.30
C GLU A 430 -31.60 -8.51 21.55
N ARG A 431 -32.69 -8.41 20.77
CA ARG A 431 -33.85 -9.31 20.88
C ARG A 431 -33.49 -10.77 20.61
N ILE A 432 -32.64 -11.03 19.62
CA ILE A 432 -32.19 -12.39 19.26
C ILE A 432 -31.13 -12.91 20.24
N ALA A 433 -30.24 -12.04 20.73
CA ALA A 433 -29.20 -12.40 21.70
C ALA A 433 -29.77 -12.87 23.05
N ALA A 434 -30.94 -12.35 23.44
CA ALA A 434 -31.63 -12.72 24.68
C ALA A 434 -32.22 -14.15 24.69
N LEU A 435 -32.25 -14.84 23.55
CA LEU A 435 -32.83 -16.19 23.40
C LEU A 435 -31.78 -17.29 23.60
N GLY A 436 -32.21 -18.48 24.00
CA GLY A 436 -31.37 -19.69 24.04
C GLY A 436 -31.04 -20.21 22.63
N ASP A 437 -29.96 -20.98 22.46
CA ASP A 437 -29.38 -21.29 21.14
C ASP A 437 -30.36 -21.93 20.13
N GLN A 438 -31.21 -22.89 20.54
CA GLN A 438 -32.18 -23.52 19.63
C GLN A 438 -33.34 -22.58 19.27
N GLU A 439 -33.81 -21.80 20.24
CA GLU A 439 -34.88 -20.82 20.03
C GLU A 439 -34.40 -19.63 19.20
N ARG A 440 -33.11 -19.27 19.35
CA ARG A 440 -32.43 -18.24 18.57
C ARG A 440 -32.47 -18.54 17.09
N VAL A 441 -32.16 -19.78 16.68
CA VAL A 441 -32.15 -20.18 15.26
C VAL A 441 -33.57 -20.13 14.66
N ALA A 442 -34.57 -20.65 15.39
CA ALA A 442 -35.96 -20.66 14.92
C ALA A 442 -36.55 -19.23 14.82
N GLN A 443 -36.29 -18.38 15.81
CA GLN A 443 -36.75 -16.98 15.82
C GLN A 443 -36.00 -16.12 14.80
N LEU A 444 -34.70 -16.39 14.58
CA LEU A 444 -33.92 -15.73 13.53
C LEU A 444 -34.55 -15.97 12.16
N ASP A 445 -34.90 -17.23 11.84
CA ASP A 445 -35.48 -17.58 10.55
C ASP A 445 -36.89 -17.02 10.32
N ALA A 446 -37.65 -16.81 11.40
CA ALA A 446 -38.99 -16.23 11.35
C ALA A 446 -38.98 -14.69 11.28
N LEU A 447 -38.11 -14.03 12.05
CA LEU A 447 -38.11 -12.57 12.22
C LEU A 447 -37.24 -11.85 11.19
N PHE A 448 -36.18 -12.50 10.68
CA PHE A 448 -35.27 -11.87 9.71
C PHE A 448 -35.98 -11.45 8.39
N PRO A 449 -36.87 -12.25 7.78
CA PRO A 449 -37.60 -11.81 6.59
C PRO A 449 -38.51 -10.61 6.83
N GLN A 450 -39.07 -10.49 8.04
CA GLN A 450 -39.90 -9.35 8.44
C GLN A 450 -39.05 -8.08 8.53
N LEU A 451 -37.90 -8.14 9.22
CA LEU A 451 -36.96 -7.02 9.31
C LEU A 451 -36.52 -6.49 7.94
N ILE A 452 -36.20 -7.39 7.00
CA ILE A 452 -35.80 -7.02 5.64
C ILE A 452 -36.95 -6.35 4.88
N THR A 453 -38.18 -6.83 5.08
CA THR A 453 -39.38 -6.24 4.46
C THR A 453 -39.61 -4.84 5.02
N ASP A 454 -39.63 -4.69 6.33
CA ASP A 454 -39.83 -3.41 7.02
C ASP A 454 -38.77 -2.37 6.61
N GLU A 455 -37.50 -2.77 6.53
CA GLU A 455 -36.42 -1.88 6.13
C GLU A 455 -36.51 -1.50 4.63
N SER A 456 -36.93 -2.44 3.77
CA SER A 456 -37.16 -2.14 2.35
C SER A 456 -38.33 -1.17 2.15
N GLU A 457 -39.35 -1.22 3.00
CA GLU A 457 -40.48 -0.29 2.99
C GLU A 457 -40.09 1.08 3.55
N ARG A 458 -39.27 1.12 4.61
CA ARG A 458 -38.68 2.35 5.14
C ARG A 458 -37.85 3.09 4.08
N LEU A 459 -37.02 2.36 3.33
CA LEU A 459 -36.24 2.92 2.23
C LEU A 459 -37.13 3.37 1.07
N ARG A 460 -38.18 2.61 0.73
CA ARG A 460 -39.17 3.03 -0.27
C ARG A 460 -39.84 4.37 0.10
N ALA A 461 -40.18 4.56 1.38
CA ALA A 461 -40.75 5.80 1.89
C ALA A 461 -39.74 6.96 1.88
N ALA A 462 -38.48 6.71 2.24
CA ALA A 462 -37.42 7.72 2.23
C ALA A 462 -37.03 8.18 0.81
N GLU A 463 -36.99 7.28 -0.16
CA GLU A 463 -36.58 7.54 -1.54
C GLU A 463 -37.74 7.96 -2.47
N ASN A 464 -38.97 8.10 -1.94
CA ASN A 464 -40.18 8.44 -2.72
C ASN A 464 -40.41 7.52 -3.95
N VAL A 465 -40.07 6.23 -3.84
CA VAL A 465 -40.22 5.28 -4.96
C VAL A 465 -41.69 4.88 -5.08
N LYS A 466 -42.29 5.11 -6.26
CA LYS A 466 -43.68 4.71 -6.56
C LYS A 466 -43.90 3.22 -6.31
N ALA A 467 -45.05 2.86 -5.72
CA ALA A 467 -45.42 1.49 -5.33
C ALA A 467 -45.35 0.45 -6.48
N SER A 468 -45.35 0.87 -7.75
CA SER A 468 -45.23 -0.03 -8.90
C SER A 468 -43.79 -0.43 -9.26
N ARG A 469 -42.76 0.12 -8.59
CA ARG A 469 -41.35 -0.22 -8.83
C ARG A 469 -40.82 -1.16 -7.74
N LYS A 470 -39.86 -2.02 -8.10
CA LYS A 470 -39.18 -2.93 -7.16
C LYS A 470 -38.59 -2.12 -6.00
N ALA A 471 -38.79 -2.58 -4.77
CA ALA A 471 -38.25 -1.91 -3.59
C ALA A 471 -36.72 -1.84 -3.65
N PRO A 472 -36.11 -0.74 -3.17
CA PRO A 472 -34.65 -0.71 -2.97
C PRO A 472 -34.23 -1.80 -1.97
N LYS A 473 -33.12 -2.48 -2.27
CA LYS A 473 -32.60 -3.56 -1.42
C LYS A 473 -31.81 -2.95 -0.24
N PRO A 474 -32.12 -3.29 1.03
CA PRO A 474 -31.57 -2.59 2.20
C PRO A 474 -30.09 -2.88 2.41
N VAL A 475 -29.19 -1.90 2.46
CA VAL A 475 -27.74 -2.16 2.66
C VAL A 475 -27.52 -2.77 4.06
N LEU A 476 -26.89 -3.95 4.11
CA LEU A 476 -26.63 -4.66 5.37
C LEU A 476 -25.20 -4.37 5.84
N PRO A 477 -25.00 -3.84 7.06
CA PRO A 477 -23.67 -3.63 7.61
C PRO A 477 -22.92 -4.95 7.80
N THR A 478 -21.63 -4.97 7.48
CA THR A 478 -20.74 -6.12 7.71
C THR A 478 -20.79 -6.69 9.15
N PRO A 479 -20.73 -5.88 10.24
CA PRO A 479 -20.77 -6.43 11.59
C PRO A 479 -22.12 -7.08 11.95
N PHE A 480 -23.21 -6.62 11.32
CA PHE A 480 -24.53 -7.23 11.47
C PHE A 480 -24.58 -8.61 10.80
N VAL A 481 -24.05 -8.72 9.57
CA VAL A 481 -23.98 -9.99 8.83
C VAL A 481 -23.12 -11.01 9.58
N GLN A 482 -21.98 -10.61 10.13
CA GLN A 482 -21.10 -11.49 10.93
C GLN A 482 -21.83 -12.10 12.13
N ARG A 483 -22.51 -11.27 12.93
CA ARG A 483 -23.27 -11.74 14.10
C ARG A 483 -24.42 -12.68 13.72
N ILE A 484 -25.12 -12.39 12.62
CA ILE A 484 -26.18 -13.27 12.13
C ILE A 484 -25.61 -14.59 11.64
N LEU A 485 -24.49 -14.61 10.92
CA LEU A 485 -23.85 -15.84 10.46
C LEU A 485 -23.40 -16.73 11.62
N ASP A 486 -22.90 -16.15 12.71
CA ASP A 486 -22.54 -16.88 13.92
C ASP A 486 -23.74 -17.56 14.59
N TRP A 487 -24.94 -16.99 14.47
CA TRP A 487 -26.18 -17.59 14.99
C TRP A 487 -26.88 -18.52 14.00
N ALA A 488 -26.81 -18.21 12.71
CA ALA A 488 -27.49 -18.96 11.65
C ALA A 488 -26.80 -20.29 11.35
N LEU A 489 -25.48 -20.39 11.58
CA LEU A 489 -24.67 -21.58 11.33
C LEU A 489 -24.30 -22.30 12.62
N PRO A 490 -24.30 -23.63 12.63
CA PRO A 490 -23.89 -24.40 13.80
C PRO A 490 -22.38 -24.31 14.02
N ALA A 491 -21.94 -24.46 15.28
CA ALA A 491 -20.53 -24.68 15.58
C ALA A 491 -20.05 -25.98 14.91
N ALA A 492 -18.84 -25.97 14.34
CA ALA A 492 -18.27 -27.11 13.59
C ALA A 492 -17.86 -28.30 14.49
N LYS A 493 -18.81 -28.87 15.26
CA LYS A 493 -18.62 -30.10 16.04
C LYS A 493 -19.03 -31.30 15.17
N LYS A 494 -18.16 -32.32 15.11
CA LYS A 494 -18.40 -33.54 14.33
C LYS A 494 -19.53 -34.38 14.95
N GLY A 495 -20.57 -34.70 14.18
CA GLY A 495 -21.34 -35.94 14.38
C GLY A 495 -22.87 -35.82 14.47
N GLU A 496 -23.45 -34.63 14.61
CA GLU A 496 -24.91 -34.45 14.65
C GLU A 496 -25.36 -33.34 13.70
N ALA A 497 -26.46 -33.58 12.96
CA ALA A 497 -27.09 -32.58 12.11
C ALA A 497 -27.62 -31.44 12.98
N ALA A 498 -26.86 -30.35 13.06
CA ALA A 498 -27.15 -29.25 13.96
C ALA A 498 -28.21 -28.31 13.37
N VAL A 499 -29.07 -27.79 14.24
CA VAL A 499 -30.15 -26.85 13.88
C VAL A 499 -29.53 -25.57 13.31
N TYR A 500 -30.00 -25.15 12.13
CA TYR A 500 -29.54 -23.95 11.43
C TYR A 500 -30.73 -23.17 10.83
N ALA A 501 -30.53 -21.92 10.42
CA ALA A 501 -31.58 -21.04 9.87
C ALA A 501 -31.51 -21.01 8.33
N PRO A 502 -32.24 -21.89 7.60
CA PRO A 502 -32.06 -22.08 6.17
C PRO A 502 -32.50 -20.89 5.33
N ASN A 503 -33.61 -20.23 5.67
CA ASN A 503 -34.14 -19.14 4.86
C ASN A 503 -33.29 -17.87 5.00
N THR A 504 -32.81 -17.60 6.21
CA THR A 504 -31.89 -16.50 6.52
C THR A 504 -30.56 -16.67 5.79
N LEU A 505 -29.96 -17.87 5.89
CA LEU A 505 -28.69 -18.16 5.24
C LEU A 505 -28.81 -18.11 3.71
N ARG A 506 -29.89 -18.67 3.16
CA ARG A 506 -30.18 -18.59 1.72
C ARG A 506 -30.30 -17.15 1.24
N TYR A 507 -31.00 -16.29 1.97
CA TYR A 507 -31.14 -14.87 1.63
C TYR A 507 -29.77 -14.16 1.62
N LEU A 508 -28.94 -14.37 2.64
CA LEU A 508 -27.62 -13.76 2.74
C LEU A 508 -26.69 -14.22 1.60
N LEU A 509 -26.70 -15.51 1.28
CA LEU A 509 -25.90 -16.08 0.19
C LEU A 509 -26.38 -15.61 -1.19
N GLU A 510 -27.68 -15.68 -1.50
CA GLU A 510 -28.22 -15.24 -2.79
C GLU A 510 -27.97 -13.74 -3.05
N ARG A 511 -27.82 -12.95 -1.98
CA ARG A 511 -27.50 -11.53 -2.07
C ARG A 511 -26.00 -11.26 -2.26
N GLY A 512 -25.13 -12.25 -2.07
CA GLY A 512 -23.68 -12.10 -2.19
C GLY A 512 -23.08 -11.18 -1.12
N VAL A 513 -23.71 -11.06 0.05
CA VAL A 513 -23.21 -10.24 1.17
C VAL A 513 -22.28 -11.02 2.11
N VAL A 514 -22.10 -12.33 1.87
CA VAL A 514 -21.29 -13.22 2.71
C VAL A 514 -19.92 -13.38 2.06
N SER A 515 -18.87 -13.15 2.84
CA SER A 515 -17.50 -13.50 2.48
C SER A 515 -16.94 -14.56 3.44
N ALA A 516 -16.03 -15.41 2.96
CA ALA A 516 -15.35 -16.43 3.75
C ALA A 516 -14.56 -15.82 4.92
N ALA A 517 -14.01 -14.61 4.74
CA ALA A 517 -13.30 -13.88 5.80
C ALA A 517 -14.21 -13.36 6.94
N MET A 518 -15.54 -13.33 6.76
CA MET A 518 -16.47 -12.82 7.78
C MET A 518 -16.57 -13.73 9.02
N VAL A 519 -16.23 -15.01 8.89
CA VAL A 519 -16.26 -15.95 10.02
C VAL A 519 -14.81 -16.25 10.43
N PRO A 520 -14.41 -15.95 11.68
CA PRO A 520 -13.05 -16.21 12.13
C PRO A 520 -12.70 -17.70 11.97
N SER A 521 -11.48 -17.96 11.46
CA SER A 521 -10.81 -19.27 11.39
C SER A 521 -11.28 -20.27 10.32
N ASP A 522 -11.29 -19.90 9.03
CA ASP A 522 -11.55 -20.82 7.88
C ASP A 522 -12.82 -21.69 8.05
N ALA A 523 -13.73 -21.25 8.92
CA ALA A 523 -14.75 -22.12 9.49
C ALA A 523 -16.06 -22.10 8.70
N LEU A 524 -16.26 -21.14 7.80
CA LEU A 524 -17.52 -20.98 7.08
C LEU A 524 -17.93 -22.28 6.38
N VAL A 525 -17.04 -22.85 5.56
CA VAL A 525 -17.34 -24.11 4.85
C VAL A 525 -17.43 -25.29 5.80
N ALA A 526 -16.60 -25.36 6.84
CA ALA A 526 -16.71 -26.42 7.84
C ALA A 526 -18.07 -26.39 8.58
N ARG A 527 -18.57 -25.20 8.92
CA ARG A 527 -19.87 -24.99 9.58
C ARG A 527 -21.04 -25.27 8.63
N VAL A 528 -20.95 -24.85 7.36
CA VAL A 528 -21.98 -25.18 6.35
C VAL A 528 -21.98 -26.69 6.05
N ARG A 529 -20.83 -27.36 5.99
CA ARG A 529 -20.77 -28.81 5.79
C ARG A 529 -21.44 -29.59 6.93
N ALA A 530 -21.43 -29.05 8.16
CA ALA A 530 -22.11 -29.65 9.30
C ALA A 530 -23.64 -29.61 9.21
N THR A 531 -24.24 -28.80 8.32
CA THR A 531 -25.69 -28.79 8.11
C THR A 531 -26.18 -29.94 7.24
N HIS A 532 -25.28 -30.63 6.54
CA HIS A 532 -25.57 -31.69 5.57
C HIS A 532 -26.58 -31.28 4.45
N ASP A 533 -26.78 -29.98 4.22
CA ASP A 533 -27.65 -29.47 3.17
C ASP A 533 -26.86 -29.08 1.90
N TRP A 534 -27.04 -29.89 0.86
CA TRP A 534 -26.42 -29.67 -0.45
C TRP A 534 -26.91 -28.41 -1.15
N THR A 535 -28.14 -27.95 -0.89
CA THR A 535 -28.66 -26.74 -1.54
C THR A 535 -27.92 -25.49 -1.05
N THR A 536 -27.67 -25.40 0.26
CA THR A 536 -26.83 -24.36 0.85
C THR A 536 -25.38 -24.42 0.36
N LEU A 537 -24.79 -25.63 0.25
CA LEU A 537 -23.43 -25.79 -0.28
C LEU A 537 -23.29 -25.27 -1.72
N TYR A 538 -24.31 -25.45 -2.56
CA TYR A 538 -24.30 -24.87 -3.92
C TYR A 538 -24.37 -23.35 -3.92
N LEU A 539 -25.14 -22.76 -3.00
CA LEU A 539 -25.22 -21.31 -2.86
C LEU A 539 -23.87 -20.73 -2.42
N VAL A 540 -23.16 -21.41 -1.52
CA VAL A 540 -21.80 -21.03 -1.11
C VAL A 540 -20.84 -21.08 -2.30
N LEU A 541 -20.80 -22.18 -3.04
CA LEU A 541 -19.94 -22.33 -4.22
C LEU A 541 -20.21 -21.27 -5.30
N ARG A 542 -21.46 -20.79 -5.40
CA ARG A 542 -21.88 -19.86 -6.45
C ARG A 542 -21.73 -18.38 -6.08
N HIS A 543 -21.97 -18.03 -4.82
CA HIS A 543 -22.16 -16.65 -4.41
C HIS A 543 -21.08 -16.11 -3.46
N VAL A 544 -20.22 -16.96 -2.90
CA VAL A 544 -19.11 -16.51 -2.03
C VAL A 544 -17.88 -16.26 -2.91
N PRO A 545 -17.43 -15.00 -3.06
CA PRO A 545 -16.37 -14.64 -4.02
C PRO A 545 -14.95 -15.01 -3.57
N ASP A 546 -14.73 -15.12 -2.26
CA ASP A 546 -13.42 -15.34 -1.60
C ASP A 546 -13.26 -16.78 -1.09
N LEU A 547 -13.92 -17.74 -1.73
CA LEU A 547 -13.82 -19.15 -1.36
C LEU A 547 -12.42 -19.70 -1.66
N ALA A 548 -11.80 -20.41 -0.71
CA ALA A 548 -10.50 -21.04 -0.93
C ALA A 548 -10.61 -22.38 -1.67
N GLU A 549 -9.60 -22.73 -2.46
CA GLU A 549 -9.55 -23.97 -3.25
C GLU A 549 -9.66 -25.24 -2.38
N LYS A 550 -9.05 -25.20 -1.19
CA LYS A 550 -9.12 -26.29 -0.20
C LYS A 550 -10.57 -26.62 0.17
N ASP A 551 -11.41 -25.59 0.30
CA ASP A 551 -12.78 -25.72 0.76
C ASP A 551 -13.68 -26.22 -0.37
N ALA A 552 -13.48 -25.72 -1.60
CA ALA A 552 -14.15 -26.25 -2.78
C ALA A 552 -13.85 -27.74 -2.99
N MET A 553 -12.58 -28.15 -2.86
CA MET A 553 -12.18 -29.56 -2.99
C MET A 553 -12.67 -30.44 -1.84
N ALA A 554 -12.84 -29.90 -0.63
CA ALA A 554 -13.48 -30.61 0.46
C ALA A 554 -14.94 -30.97 0.15
N ILE A 555 -15.70 -30.08 -0.50
CA ILE A 555 -17.08 -30.35 -0.94
C ILE A 555 -17.11 -31.40 -2.06
N VAL A 556 -16.17 -31.33 -3.02
CA VAL A 556 -16.04 -32.35 -4.07
C VAL A 556 -15.73 -33.73 -3.48
N LYS A 557 -14.86 -33.79 -2.47
CA LYS A 557 -14.55 -35.02 -1.74
C LYS A 557 -15.81 -35.61 -1.09
N ASP A 558 -16.62 -34.79 -0.44
CA ASP A 558 -17.86 -35.28 0.19
C ASP A 558 -18.83 -35.85 -0.85
N ALA A 559 -18.95 -35.21 -2.02
CA ALA A 559 -19.76 -35.72 -3.12
C ALA A 559 -19.22 -37.04 -3.70
N LEU A 560 -17.89 -37.20 -3.76
CA LEU A 560 -17.25 -38.45 -4.19
C LEU A 560 -17.50 -39.60 -3.20
N LEU A 561 -17.48 -39.31 -1.90
CA LEU A 561 -17.79 -40.29 -0.85
C LEU A 561 -19.28 -40.67 -0.84
N ALA A 562 -20.16 -39.70 -1.15
CA ALA A 562 -21.62 -39.90 -1.21
C ALA A 562 -22.13 -40.40 -2.57
N THR A 563 -21.24 -40.91 -3.44
CA THR A 563 -21.59 -41.39 -4.80
C THR A 563 -22.70 -42.45 -4.82
N SER A 564 -22.80 -43.27 -3.77
CA SER A 564 -23.80 -44.34 -3.63
C SER A 564 -25.11 -43.92 -2.96
N ASP A 565 -25.18 -42.71 -2.37
CA ASP A 565 -26.35 -42.23 -1.63
C ASP A 565 -27.36 -41.56 -2.57
N ALA A 566 -28.58 -42.08 -2.67
CA ALA A 566 -29.63 -41.53 -3.53
C ALA A 566 -29.97 -40.05 -3.22
N GLY A 567 -29.81 -39.60 -1.97
CA GLY A 567 -30.08 -38.23 -1.54
C GLY A 567 -28.96 -37.23 -1.82
N ALA A 568 -27.75 -37.70 -2.11
CA ALA A 568 -26.61 -36.84 -2.42
C ALA A 568 -26.60 -36.44 -3.90
N PRO A 569 -26.10 -35.24 -4.24
CA PRO A 569 -25.97 -34.82 -5.63
C PRO A 569 -24.90 -35.59 -6.38
N THR A 570 -24.96 -35.51 -7.71
CA THR A 570 -23.91 -36.06 -8.57
C THR A 570 -22.63 -35.23 -8.48
N VAL A 571 -21.49 -35.91 -8.58
CA VAL A 571 -20.16 -35.29 -8.59
C VAL A 571 -20.04 -34.27 -9.73
N ALA A 572 -20.62 -34.61 -10.89
CA ALA A 572 -20.67 -33.72 -12.06
C ALA A 572 -21.35 -32.38 -11.75
N ARG A 573 -22.45 -32.39 -10.97
CA ARG A 573 -23.16 -31.16 -10.59
C ARG A 573 -22.35 -30.30 -9.63
N VAL A 574 -21.67 -30.91 -8.66
CA VAL A 574 -20.79 -30.18 -7.73
C VAL A 574 -19.61 -29.56 -8.48
N LEU A 575 -18.97 -30.35 -9.36
CA LEU A 575 -17.86 -29.88 -10.16
C LEU A 575 -18.27 -28.75 -11.12
N GLN A 576 -19.49 -28.76 -11.64
CA GLN A 576 -20.02 -27.66 -12.45
C GLN A 576 -20.01 -26.32 -11.70
N HIS A 577 -20.36 -26.33 -10.40
CA HIS A 577 -20.35 -25.12 -9.58
C HIS A 577 -18.94 -24.69 -9.18
N VAL A 578 -18.02 -25.62 -8.97
CA VAL A 578 -16.61 -25.32 -8.69
C VAL A 578 -15.90 -24.73 -9.92
N LEU A 579 -16.25 -25.19 -11.12
CA LEU A 579 -15.67 -24.69 -12.38
C LEU A 579 -16.41 -23.46 -12.93
N ALA A 580 -17.41 -22.95 -12.22
CA ALA A 580 -18.05 -21.69 -12.57
C ALA A 580 -17.10 -20.52 -12.23
N PRO A 581 -17.13 -19.41 -12.99
CA PRO A 581 -16.33 -18.23 -12.66
C PRO A 581 -16.68 -17.67 -11.27
N PRO A 582 -15.71 -17.15 -10.50
CA PRO A 582 -14.31 -16.85 -10.87
C PRO A 582 -13.36 -18.08 -10.85
N PRO A 583 -12.31 -18.10 -11.70
CA PRO A 583 -11.37 -19.22 -11.75
C PRO A 583 -10.43 -19.24 -10.53
N PHE A 584 -10.16 -20.45 -10.03
CA PHE A 584 -9.20 -20.70 -8.95
C PHE A 584 -7.74 -20.63 -9.41
N SER A 585 -6.83 -20.43 -8.46
CA SER A 585 -5.39 -20.40 -8.72
C SER A 585 -4.85 -21.81 -9.02
N LYS A 586 -4.25 -22.03 -10.20
CA LYS A 586 -3.75 -23.36 -10.62
C LYS A 586 -2.81 -24.02 -9.59
N PRO A 587 -1.80 -23.34 -8.99
CA PRO A 587 -0.97 -23.94 -7.95
C PRO A 587 -1.75 -24.35 -6.69
N ALA A 588 -2.69 -23.52 -6.24
CA ALA A 588 -3.50 -23.78 -5.05
C ALA A 588 -4.49 -24.93 -5.28
N MET A 589 -5.13 -24.97 -6.47
CA MET A 589 -6.02 -26.04 -6.88
C MET A 589 -5.30 -27.40 -6.90
N ARG A 590 -4.09 -27.46 -7.49
CA ARG A 590 -3.28 -28.68 -7.50
C ARG A 590 -2.90 -29.15 -6.08
N MET A 591 -2.59 -28.22 -5.18
CA MET A 591 -2.33 -28.56 -3.77
C MET A 591 -3.58 -29.06 -3.05
N ALA A 592 -4.73 -28.41 -3.27
CA ALA A 592 -6.01 -28.79 -2.69
C ALA A 592 -6.46 -30.18 -3.18
N LEU A 593 -6.31 -30.46 -4.47
CA LEU A 593 -6.53 -31.78 -5.06
C LEU A 593 -5.71 -32.83 -4.31
N ARG A 594 -4.37 -32.70 -4.26
CA ARG A 594 -3.48 -33.66 -3.56
C ARG A 594 -3.87 -33.90 -2.10
N THR A 595 -4.31 -32.85 -1.42
CA THR A 595 -4.65 -32.92 0.01
C THR A 595 -5.98 -33.63 0.26
N HIS A 596 -6.99 -33.36 -0.56
CA HIS A 596 -8.35 -33.86 -0.31
C HIS A 596 -8.67 -35.18 -1.02
N ILE A 597 -8.15 -35.39 -2.24
CA ILE A 597 -8.45 -36.53 -3.10
C ILE A 597 -7.19 -37.40 -3.24
N VAL A 598 -7.12 -38.47 -2.45
CA VAL A 598 -5.94 -39.35 -2.40
C VAL A 598 -6.17 -40.67 -3.16
N GLU A 599 -7.42 -41.13 -3.21
CA GLU A 599 -7.77 -42.45 -3.75
C GLU A 599 -7.88 -42.45 -5.27
N ASN A 600 -7.18 -43.38 -5.94
CA ASN A 600 -7.16 -43.52 -7.40
C ASN A 600 -8.58 -43.61 -8.00
N LYS A 601 -9.51 -44.31 -7.33
CA LYS A 601 -10.91 -44.43 -7.81
C LYS A 601 -11.60 -43.09 -7.99
N HIS A 602 -11.33 -42.11 -7.12
CA HIS A 602 -11.95 -40.80 -7.18
C HIS A 602 -11.37 -39.96 -8.32
N VAL A 603 -10.05 -40.05 -8.52
CA VAL A 603 -9.36 -39.40 -9.64
C VAL A 603 -9.88 -39.93 -10.98
N LEU A 604 -10.08 -41.25 -11.11
CA LEU A 604 -10.63 -41.85 -12.32
C LEU A 604 -12.07 -41.41 -12.63
N ILE A 605 -12.91 -41.22 -11.60
CA ILE A 605 -14.26 -40.66 -11.77
C ILE A 605 -14.19 -39.23 -12.32
N LEU A 606 -13.34 -38.38 -11.74
CA LEU A 606 -13.17 -37.01 -12.21
C LEU A 606 -12.64 -36.96 -13.65
N LEU A 607 -11.67 -37.81 -13.98
CA LEU A 607 -11.10 -37.90 -15.33
C LEU A 607 -12.14 -38.34 -16.37
N ASP A 608 -13.00 -39.32 -16.04
CA ASP A 608 -14.09 -39.73 -16.94
C ASP A 608 -15.13 -38.61 -17.11
N ILE A 609 -15.49 -37.86 -16.05
CA ILE A 609 -16.40 -36.71 -16.14
C ILE A 609 -15.83 -35.63 -17.07
N VAL A 610 -14.57 -35.24 -16.89
CA VAL A 610 -13.89 -34.25 -17.74
C VAL A 610 -13.86 -34.72 -19.20
N ARG A 611 -13.50 -35.98 -19.44
CA ARG A 611 -13.52 -36.59 -20.78
C ARG A 611 -14.90 -36.53 -21.43
N CYS A 612 -15.96 -36.78 -20.68
CA CYS A 612 -17.33 -36.69 -21.18
C CYS A 612 -17.71 -35.28 -21.60
N TRP A 613 -17.36 -34.30 -20.76
CA TRP A 613 -17.66 -32.91 -21.03
C TRP A 613 -16.90 -32.38 -22.25
N LEU A 614 -15.62 -32.72 -22.38
CA LEU A 614 -14.81 -32.39 -23.57
C LEU A 614 -15.45 -32.96 -24.83
N HIS A 615 -15.76 -34.26 -24.84
CA HIS A 615 -16.37 -34.90 -25.99
C HIS A 615 -17.75 -34.30 -26.34
N THR A 616 -18.59 -34.06 -25.32
CA THR A 616 -19.93 -33.48 -25.54
C THR A 616 -19.85 -32.06 -26.11
N GLN A 617 -18.94 -31.22 -25.62
CA GLN A 617 -18.79 -29.85 -26.11
C GLN A 617 -18.17 -29.74 -27.49
N LEU A 618 -17.29 -30.67 -27.86
CA LEU A 618 -16.67 -30.68 -29.18
C LEU A 618 -17.62 -31.22 -30.26
N GLN A 619 -18.57 -32.09 -29.90
CA GLN A 619 -19.60 -32.59 -30.81
C GLN A 619 -20.81 -31.65 -30.93
N ALA A 620 -21.09 -30.82 -29.92
CA ALA A 620 -22.25 -29.92 -29.89
C ALA A 620 -22.39 -28.98 -31.12
N PRO A 621 -21.31 -28.39 -31.69
CA PRO A 621 -21.42 -27.55 -32.90
C PRO A 621 -21.76 -28.33 -34.17
N LEU A 622 -21.46 -29.63 -34.20
CA LEU A 622 -21.68 -30.52 -35.34
C LEU A 622 -23.10 -31.12 -35.33
N ASP A 623 -23.63 -31.35 -34.13
CA ASP A 623 -24.99 -31.84 -33.93
C ASP A 623 -25.98 -30.68 -33.89
N ALA A 624 -26.41 -30.20 -35.06
CA ALA A 624 -27.26 -29.02 -35.24
C ALA A 624 -28.59 -29.00 -34.45
N HIS A 625 -28.98 -30.07 -33.73
CA HIS A 625 -30.31 -30.25 -33.14
C HIS A 625 -30.36 -30.88 -31.72
N ARG A 626 -29.27 -30.96 -30.95
CA ARG A 626 -29.36 -31.43 -29.55
C ARG A 626 -28.46 -30.64 -28.61
N GLU A 627 -29.06 -29.81 -27.77
CA GLU A 627 -28.53 -29.61 -26.42
C GLU A 627 -28.63 -30.96 -25.71
N THR A 628 -27.61 -31.81 -25.85
CA THR A 628 -27.58 -33.17 -25.29
C THR A 628 -27.38 -33.08 -23.79
N ARG A 629 -28.47 -32.76 -23.09
CA ARG A 629 -28.66 -33.01 -21.67
C ARG A 629 -28.44 -34.50 -21.43
N GLN A 630 -27.38 -34.86 -20.68
CA GLN A 630 -27.12 -36.25 -20.34
C GLN A 630 -28.21 -36.72 -19.37
N ALA A 631 -29.03 -37.68 -19.78
CA ALA A 631 -30.08 -38.22 -18.91
C ALA A 631 -29.49 -38.86 -17.66
N ASP A 632 -30.19 -38.71 -16.54
CA ASP A 632 -29.84 -39.33 -15.26
C ASP A 632 -29.63 -40.84 -15.44
N SER A 633 -28.40 -41.29 -15.22
CA SER A 633 -28.01 -42.69 -15.42
C SER A 633 -26.82 -43.06 -14.53
N VAL A 634 -26.66 -44.36 -14.29
CA VAL A 634 -25.47 -44.89 -13.60
C VAL A 634 -24.45 -45.25 -14.66
N ARG A 635 -23.30 -44.59 -14.63
CA ARG A 635 -22.20 -44.79 -15.55
C ARG A 635 -21.09 -45.58 -14.89
N THR A 636 -20.45 -46.45 -15.67
CA THR A 636 -19.25 -47.17 -15.24
C THR A 636 -18.04 -46.51 -15.90
N VAL A 637 -17.02 -46.19 -15.10
CA VAL A 637 -15.76 -45.65 -15.62
C VAL A 637 -15.16 -46.69 -16.58
N PRO A 638 -14.76 -46.30 -17.79
CA PRO A 638 -14.33 -47.22 -18.83
C PRO A 638 -13.25 -48.21 -18.36
N ARG A 639 -13.43 -49.49 -18.69
CA ARG A 639 -12.50 -50.60 -18.35
C ARG A 639 -12.25 -50.80 -16.84
N THR A 640 -13.12 -50.30 -15.98
CA THR A 640 -13.07 -50.52 -14.53
C THR A 640 -14.42 -50.98 -13.98
N SER A 641 -14.44 -51.42 -12.72
CA SER A 641 -15.69 -51.73 -11.98
C SER A 641 -16.30 -50.52 -11.27
N ILE A 642 -15.72 -49.33 -11.43
CA ILE A 642 -16.11 -48.13 -10.68
C ILE A 642 -17.38 -47.54 -11.29
N ARG A 643 -18.44 -47.39 -10.48
CA ARG A 643 -19.73 -46.83 -10.89
C ARG A 643 -20.00 -45.49 -10.21
N TYR A 644 -20.56 -44.54 -10.96
CA TYR A 644 -20.97 -43.25 -10.44
C TYR A 644 -22.26 -42.77 -11.12
N ARG A 645 -23.01 -41.90 -10.44
CA ARG A 645 -24.24 -41.30 -10.98
C ARG A 645 -23.90 -40.08 -11.84
N THR A 646 -24.42 -40.06 -13.06
CA THR A 646 -24.44 -38.89 -13.94
C THR A 646 -25.85 -38.29 -13.91
N SER A 647 -25.94 -36.97 -13.96
CA SER A 647 -27.23 -36.27 -14.03
C SER A 647 -27.29 -35.28 -15.19
N ASP A 648 -28.48 -34.72 -15.43
CA ASP A 648 -28.71 -33.63 -16.39
C ASP A 648 -27.92 -32.36 -16.01
N VAL A 649 -26.62 -32.36 -16.32
CA VAL A 649 -25.67 -31.30 -15.99
C VAL A 649 -25.11 -30.74 -17.28
N ARG A 650 -25.26 -29.43 -17.45
CA ARG A 650 -24.63 -28.69 -18.54
C ARG A 650 -23.12 -28.60 -18.28
N ALA A 651 -22.31 -29.06 -19.23
CA ALA A 651 -20.86 -28.94 -19.16
C ALA A 651 -20.43 -27.45 -18.98
N PRO A 652 -19.49 -27.14 -18.06
CA PRO A 652 -18.88 -25.80 -17.90
C PRO A 652 -18.15 -25.35 -19.16
N GLN A 653 -17.75 -24.08 -19.27
CA GLN A 653 -17.02 -23.57 -20.44
C GLN A 653 -15.80 -24.44 -20.79
N LEU A 654 -15.54 -24.63 -22.09
CA LEU A 654 -14.49 -25.52 -22.58
C LEU A 654 -13.13 -25.23 -21.93
N ASP A 655 -12.76 -23.96 -21.83
CA ASP A 655 -11.50 -23.51 -21.22
C ASP A 655 -11.37 -23.94 -19.75
N ALA A 656 -12.46 -23.88 -18.99
CA ALA A 656 -12.48 -24.31 -17.58
C ALA A 656 -12.34 -25.84 -17.46
N VAL A 657 -12.96 -26.60 -18.36
CA VAL A 657 -12.88 -28.07 -18.40
C VAL A 657 -11.47 -28.51 -18.80
N VAL A 658 -10.87 -27.88 -19.81
CA VAL A 658 -9.48 -28.15 -20.24
C VAL A 658 -8.50 -27.79 -19.12
N SER A 659 -8.60 -26.59 -18.55
CA SER A 659 -7.72 -26.15 -17.47
C SER A 659 -7.79 -27.08 -16.26
N PHE A 660 -9.00 -27.51 -15.86
CA PHE A 660 -9.13 -28.46 -14.75
C PHE A 660 -8.60 -29.87 -15.11
N GLY A 661 -8.75 -30.29 -16.36
CA GLY A 661 -8.15 -31.52 -16.88
C GLY A 661 -6.62 -31.51 -16.83
N GLU A 662 -5.99 -30.39 -17.20
CA GLU A 662 -4.56 -30.16 -17.05
C GLU A 662 -4.14 -30.26 -15.58
N ASP A 663 -4.84 -29.56 -14.68
CA ASP A 663 -4.53 -29.58 -13.24
C ASP A 663 -4.65 -30.99 -12.63
N LEU A 664 -5.64 -31.78 -13.06
CA LEU A 664 -5.78 -33.19 -12.65
C LEU A 664 -4.60 -34.06 -13.13
N LEU A 665 -4.23 -33.94 -14.41
CA LEU A 665 -3.13 -34.72 -14.98
C LEU A 665 -1.78 -34.31 -14.37
N ASP A 666 -1.48 -33.01 -14.29
CA ASP A 666 -0.28 -32.50 -13.63
C ASP A 666 -0.16 -32.98 -12.17
N THR A 667 -1.29 -33.13 -11.50
CA THR A 667 -1.34 -33.54 -10.10
C THR A 667 -1.11 -35.03 -9.92
N TYR A 668 -1.80 -35.87 -10.70
CA TYR A 668 -1.94 -37.31 -10.44
C TYR A 668 -1.31 -38.21 -11.50
N PHE A 669 -0.82 -37.68 -12.64
CA PHE A 669 -0.30 -38.52 -13.72
C PHE A 669 0.82 -39.48 -13.26
N PRO A 670 1.81 -39.07 -12.44
CA PRO A 670 2.79 -40.01 -11.91
C PRO A 670 2.18 -41.11 -11.03
N GLN A 671 1.18 -40.77 -10.21
CA GLN A 671 0.47 -41.71 -9.34
C GLN A 671 -0.36 -42.71 -10.14
N LEU A 672 -1.03 -42.26 -11.21
CA LEU A 672 -1.80 -43.14 -12.09
C LEU A 672 -0.86 -44.07 -12.86
N LEU A 673 0.26 -43.57 -13.40
CA LEU A 673 1.25 -44.42 -14.09
C LEU A 673 1.84 -45.51 -13.19
N ALA A 674 1.99 -45.25 -11.89
CA ALA A 674 2.51 -46.24 -10.95
C ALA A 674 1.54 -47.42 -10.70
N ASP A 675 0.23 -47.24 -10.92
CA ASP A 675 -0.79 -48.25 -10.68
C ASP A 675 -1.28 -48.90 -12.00
N PRO A 676 -0.94 -50.18 -12.27
CA PRO A 676 -1.32 -50.89 -13.49
C PRO A 676 -2.83 -50.95 -13.76
N THR A 677 -3.66 -50.87 -12.71
CA THR A 677 -5.12 -50.95 -12.86
C THR A 677 -5.71 -49.73 -13.56
N THR A 678 -4.99 -48.60 -13.56
CA THR A 678 -5.44 -47.35 -14.19
C THR A 678 -5.04 -47.24 -15.67
N HIS A 679 -4.07 -48.06 -16.12
CA HIS A 679 -3.44 -47.93 -17.45
C HIS A 679 -4.44 -48.09 -18.59
N LEU A 680 -5.43 -48.98 -18.45
CA LEU A 680 -6.47 -49.17 -19.47
C LEU A 680 -7.36 -47.93 -19.61
N CYS A 681 -7.70 -47.28 -18.50
CA CYS A 681 -8.49 -46.05 -18.51
C CYS A 681 -7.67 -44.89 -19.13
N LEU A 682 -6.39 -44.79 -18.79
CA LEU A 682 -5.48 -43.81 -19.38
C LEU A 682 -5.34 -44.00 -20.90
N ALA A 683 -5.17 -45.23 -21.38
CA ALA A 683 -5.07 -45.52 -22.81
C ALA A 683 -6.35 -45.12 -23.57
N GLU A 684 -7.52 -45.30 -22.97
CA GLU A 684 -8.79 -44.85 -23.54
C GLU A 684 -8.95 -43.33 -23.49
N CYS A 685 -8.49 -42.67 -22.42
CA CYS A 685 -8.44 -41.21 -22.36
C CYS A 685 -7.54 -40.62 -23.45
N THR A 686 -6.33 -41.19 -23.65
CA THR A 686 -5.41 -40.77 -24.73
C THR A 686 -6.05 -40.93 -26.10
N ARG A 687 -6.74 -42.06 -26.34
CA ARG A 687 -7.44 -42.30 -27.61
C ARG A 687 -8.54 -41.26 -27.84
N ALA A 688 -9.35 -40.97 -26.82
CA ALA A 688 -10.41 -39.96 -26.91
C ALA A 688 -9.85 -38.56 -27.16
N LEU A 689 -8.85 -38.13 -26.39
CA LEU A 689 -8.21 -36.82 -26.55
C LEU A 689 -7.54 -36.65 -27.90
N THR A 690 -6.94 -37.71 -28.46
CA THR A 690 -6.34 -37.68 -29.81
C THR A 690 -7.41 -37.50 -30.88
N HIS A 691 -8.55 -38.18 -30.74
CA HIS A 691 -9.69 -38.00 -31.64
C HIS A 691 -10.26 -36.58 -31.57
N ASP A 692 -10.44 -36.06 -30.35
CA ASP A 692 -10.95 -34.72 -30.08
C ASP A 692 -9.99 -33.64 -30.61
N ALA A 693 -8.67 -33.79 -30.41
CA ALA A 693 -7.65 -32.88 -30.93
C ALA A 693 -7.60 -32.87 -32.47
N ASN A 694 -7.72 -34.03 -33.11
CA ASN A 694 -7.79 -34.11 -34.58
C ASN A 694 -9.05 -33.41 -35.12
N THR A 695 -10.17 -33.55 -34.41
CA THR A 695 -11.42 -32.86 -34.76
C THR A 695 -11.27 -31.34 -34.68
N LEU A 696 -10.67 -30.84 -33.60
CA LEU A 696 -10.36 -29.41 -33.44
C LEU A 696 -9.43 -28.89 -34.53
N GLN A 697 -8.38 -29.62 -34.89
CA GLN A 697 -7.48 -29.21 -35.98
C GLN A 697 -8.22 -29.10 -37.31
N THR A 698 -9.14 -30.03 -37.62
CA THR A 698 -9.98 -29.96 -38.82
C THR A 698 -10.92 -28.75 -38.75
N LEU A 699 -11.58 -28.48 -37.61
CA LEU A 699 -12.43 -27.30 -37.43
C LEU A 699 -11.65 -25.99 -37.60
N THR A 700 -10.45 -25.89 -37.03
CA THR A 700 -9.57 -24.73 -37.19
C THR A 700 -9.17 -24.51 -38.64
N ARG A 701 -8.89 -25.57 -39.40
CA ARG A 701 -8.62 -25.46 -40.85
C ARG A 701 -9.84 -24.99 -41.66
N LEU A 702 -11.04 -25.32 -41.21
CA LEU A 702 -12.29 -24.90 -41.84
C LEU A 702 -12.72 -23.46 -41.48
N SER A 703 -12.16 -22.87 -40.41
CA SER A 703 -12.52 -21.52 -39.96
C SER A 703 -12.34 -20.46 -41.06
N ALA A 704 -11.16 -20.34 -41.67
CA ALA A 704 -10.88 -19.33 -42.69
C ALA A 704 -11.75 -19.49 -43.98
N PRO A 705 -11.92 -20.71 -44.54
CA PRO A 705 -12.88 -20.94 -45.63
C PRO A 705 -14.33 -20.59 -45.28
N LEU A 706 -14.78 -20.94 -44.07
CA LEU A 706 -16.15 -20.65 -43.61
C LEU A 706 -16.35 -19.15 -43.37
N ASP A 707 -15.36 -18.44 -42.84
CA ASP A 707 -15.39 -16.99 -42.67
C ASP A 707 -15.44 -16.29 -44.03
N ALA A 708 -14.65 -16.74 -45.01
CA ALA A 708 -14.70 -16.24 -46.38
C ALA A 708 -16.08 -16.48 -47.02
N PHE A 709 -16.68 -17.65 -46.81
CA PHE A 709 -18.02 -17.97 -47.29
C PHE A 709 -19.10 -17.12 -46.58
N ALA A 710 -19.01 -16.95 -45.27
CA ALA A 710 -19.94 -16.11 -44.50
C ALA A 710 -19.83 -14.63 -44.88
N LEU A 711 -18.63 -14.12 -45.16
CA LEU A 711 -18.40 -12.78 -45.70
C LEU A 711 -18.95 -12.65 -47.13
N ALA A 712 -18.81 -13.68 -47.96
CA ALA A 712 -19.39 -13.70 -49.31
C ALA A 712 -20.93 -13.72 -49.28
N GLU A 713 -21.55 -14.46 -48.36
CA GLU A 713 -23.00 -14.46 -48.14
C GLU A 713 -23.50 -13.11 -47.60
N LYS A 714 -22.82 -12.54 -46.59
CA LYS A 714 -23.13 -11.20 -46.07
C LYS A 714 -23.02 -10.12 -47.15
N SER A 715 -21.96 -10.17 -47.98
CA SER A 715 -21.76 -9.20 -49.06
C SER A 715 -22.78 -9.35 -50.20
N LYS A 716 -23.24 -10.57 -50.51
CA LYS A 716 -24.38 -10.81 -51.41
C LYS A 716 -25.69 -10.25 -50.87
N GLY A 717 -25.90 -10.30 -49.55
CA GLY A 717 -27.07 -9.72 -48.87
C GLY A 717 -27.07 -8.19 -48.85
N THR A 718 -25.90 -7.55 -48.68
CA THR A 718 -25.77 -6.08 -48.60
C THR A 718 -25.66 -5.40 -49.98
N ALA A 719 -25.27 -6.11 -51.04
CA ALA A 719 -25.15 -5.54 -52.39
C ALA A 719 -26.49 -5.08 -53.02
N LYS A 720 -27.64 -5.34 -52.37
CA LYS A 720 -28.97 -4.97 -52.87
C LYS A 720 -29.49 -3.59 -52.42
N ALA A 721 -28.73 -2.79 -51.65
CA ALA A 721 -29.30 -1.62 -50.97
C ALA A 721 -28.49 -0.31 -51.02
N GLU A 722 -27.72 -0.04 -52.07
CA GLU A 722 -27.19 1.32 -52.32
C GLU A 722 -27.75 1.89 -53.62
N SER A 723 -28.47 3.01 -53.53
CA SER A 723 -29.03 3.75 -54.66
C SER A 723 -27.93 4.44 -55.46
N LYS A 724 -27.16 3.67 -56.22
CA LYS A 724 -26.19 4.21 -57.19
C LYS A 724 -26.95 4.84 -58.38
N SER A 725 -26.45 5.97 -58.87
CA SER A 725 -26.96 6.66 -60.06
C SER A 725 -27.11 5.67 -61.22
N LYS A 726 -28.33 5.58 -61.80
CA LYS A 726 -28.66 4.64 -62.90
C LYS A 726 -27.65 4.66 -64.04
N ARG A 727 -27.06 5.83 -64.32
CA ARG A 727 -26.06 6.01 -65.39
C ARG A 727 -24.72 5.34 -65.05
N LEU A 728 -24.29 5.40 -63.78
CA LEU A 728 -23.06 4.77 -63.31
C LEU A 728 -23.24 3.25 -63.21
N ALA A 729 -24.41 2.80 -62.76
CA ALA A 729 -24.76 1.38 -62.72
C ALA A 729 -24.83 0.74 -64.11
N LEU A 730 -25.39 1.44 -65.12
CA LEU A 730 -25.39 0.97 -66.51
C LEU A 730 -23.98 0.92 -67.13
N HIS A 731 -23.14 1.91 -66.82
CA HIS A 731 -21.75 1.93 -67.27
C HIS A 731 -20.94 0.78 -66.64
N GLU A 732 -21.02 0.58 -65.32
CA GLU A 732 -20.39 -0.55 -64.63
C GLU A 732 -20.91 -1.90 -65.14
N ALA A 733 -22.23 -2.03 -65.35
CA ALA A 733 -22.82 -3.23 -65.91
C ALA A 733 -22.29 -3.52 -67.32
N SER A 734 -22.14 -2.51 -68.18
CA SER A 734 -21.58 -2.68 -69.52
C SER A 734 -20.12 -3.15 -69.53
N LEU A 735 -19.34 -2.81 -68.50
CA LEU A 735 -17.97 -3.29 -68.32
C LEU A 735 -17.91 -4.75 -67.84
N LEU A 736 -18.98 -5.24 -67.21
CA LEU A 736 -19.08 -6.61 -66.71
C LEU A 736 -19.77 -7.56 -67.70
N VAL A 737 -20.31 -7.05 -68.80
CA VAL A 737 -20.84 -7.88 -69.89
C VAL A 737 -19.65 -8.56 -70.58
N PRO A 738 -19.61 -9.91 -70.61
CA PRO A 738 -18.55 -10.62 -71.34
C PRO A 738 -18.63 -10.28 -72.84
N LEU A 739 -17.50 -10.42 -73.55
CA LEU A 739 -17.37 -10.14 -75.00
C LEU A 739 -18.46 -10.78 -75.88
N TYR A 740 -19.13 -11.83 -75.38
CA TYR A 740 -20.34 -12.39 -75.96
C TYR A 740 -21.36 -12.69 -74.86
N SER A 741 -22.54 -12.07 -74.94
CA SER A 741 -23.72 -12.43 -74.15
C SER A 741 -24.91 -12.65 -75.09
N ARG A 742 -25.76 -13.63 -74.79
CA ARG A 742 -27.01 -13.88 -75.51
C ARG A 742 -28.16 -13.48 -74.62
N GLU A 743 -28.73 -12.31 -74.87
CA GLU A 743 -29.94 -11.85 -74.21
C GLU A 743 -31.15 -12.23 -75.07
N THR A 744 -32.07 -12.98 -74.48
CA THR A 744 -33.36 -13.30 -75.10
C THR A 744 -34.37 -12.26 -74.64
N LEU A 745 -34.86 -11.45 -75.57
CA LEU A 745 -35.97 -10.54 -75.33
C LEU A 745 -37.28 -11.28 -75.62
N ASP A 746 -38.20 -11.24 -74.67
CA ASP A 746 -39.59 -11.63 -74.94
C ASP A 746 -40.22 -10.59 -75.86
N VAL A 747 -40.72 -11.02 -77.02
CA VAL A 747 -41.42 -10.20 -78.02
C VAL A 747 -42.92 -10.35 -77.86
#